data_AF-A0A3D2CC50-F1
#
_entry.id   AF-A0A3D2CC50-F1
#
_cell.length_a   1.000
_cell.length_b   1.000
_cell.length_c   1.000
_cell.angle_alpha   90.00
_cell.angle_beta   90.00
_cell.angle_gamma   90.00
#
_symmetry.space_group_name_H-M   'P 1'
#
loop_
_entity.id
_entity.type
_entity.pdbx_description
1 polymer ?
#
loop_
_entity_poly.entity_id
_entity_poly.type
_entity_poly.pdbx_seq_one_letter_code
_entity_poly.pdbx_strand_id
1 'polypeptide(L)'
;LADVAWFEGEETLFIFYEMQVEQGLNEESTIEVRYTTDTEVREWTPIGDLPRVHMHVPADCGEGTFCGSTSLHVRDRPRDVEVRLRYHPDGELARDAPVIFNTVSAGSDHTNRSLLLYGVFDESNRFIQWRARHQFPTIRNQKASALGLRRWFEAADPRTGERVSATNDNPYAFGVGCRGQSTDLDVGPVSTTERAVFHPDPVPLVAAEAAVVCADVSALDGVGVYTTTAVARKNPEVAPAFPVLRSPVQEARVLPFFLGPCDAPFDEGHEAMQRQRTEMGGLPTTCIDDWDEPGFEERLAEDFSAAIEAARPRGDDMVLSITLHRNESGPQLALEQALLRVVPGERSRSTPRLAGAFVFDSEVRVLADERLNSSVLWCPSALPDGSSPENVNLAALTCAVAPDAPDFELGPFTFGQLPILPSRGMYNDFVRTYSERQAGSIRSLEFRAPRFSTTADHVDLGAFGSVTFLNGERITPDAEDAFSYCPADGFMPVVFRTPFTRSEAFRRSLEELCESGELPEAFCLSTDTAVIPLEYLPDWHADLAEEDYELGIFWDFPFLLRAQYETVRAGSVTAVGLSIPFGLAQNGDTYLGTETWLDEAYVLEDRLAHCRRFCAHPTFDSAGVYQISLPFSPTFANACYRPDPPTPGDGGFPRDP
;
A
#
# COMPACT_ATOMS: atom_id res chain seq x y z
N LEU A 1 23.31 -5.34 -38.93
CA LEU A 1 23.33 -3.88 -38.68
C LEU A 1 24.64 -3.55 -37.98
N ALA A 2 25.27 -2.43 -38.32
CA ALA A 2 26.42 -1.92 -37.58
C ALA A 2 26.17 -0.48 -37.11
N ASP A 3 26.34 -0.24 -35.82
CA ASP A 3 26.28 1.08 -35.20
C ASP A 3 27.69 1.58 -34.97
N VAL A 4 27.99 2.75 -35.52
CA VAL A 4 29.32 3.33 -35.48
C VAL A 4 29.24 4.74 -34.91
N ALA A 5 30.09 5.03 -33.93
CA ALA A 5 30.17 6.34 -33.31
C ALA A 5 31.63 6.77 -33.19
N TRP A 6 31.96 7.93 -33.75
CA TRP A 6 33.27 8.56 -33.58
C TRP A 6 33.18 9.73 -32.60
N PHE A 7 34.04 9.73 -31.59
CA PHE A 7 34.13 10.78 -30.58
C PHE A 7 35.36 11.64 -30.83
N GLU A 8 35.14 12.89 -31.20
CA GLU A 8 36.21 13.85 -31.56
C GLU A 8 37.16 14.10 -30.39
N GLY A 9 36.63 14.29 -29.17
CA GLY A 9 37.45 14.53 -27.98
C GLY A 9 38.27 13.32 -27.51
N GLU A 10 37.96 12.12 -28.01
CA GLU A 10 38.60 10.85 -27.66
C GLU A 10 39.45 10.29 -28.80
N GLU A 11 39.39 10.90 -30.00
CA GLU A 11 39.96 10.37 -31.25
C GLU A 11 39.68 8.86 -31.41
N THR A 12 38.45 8.43 -31.07
CA THR A 12 38.09 7.02 -31.00
C THR A 12 36.84 6.72 -31.82
N LEU A 13 36.95 5.73 -32.71
CA LEU A 13 35.86 5.14 -33.47
C LEU A 13 35.37 3.87 -32.79
N PHE A 14 34.15 3.86 -32.28
CA PHE A 14 33.47 2.69 -31.76
C PHE A 14 32.63 2.04 -32.84
N ILE A 15 32.72 0.72 -32.94
CA ILE A 15 31.95 -0.08 -33.90
C ILE A 15 31.27 -1.19 -33.12
N PHE A 16 29.95 -1.25 -33.20
CA PHE A 16 29.11 -2.29 -32.65
C PHE A 16 28.41 -2.99 -33.81
N TYR A 17 28.44 -4.31 -33.84
CA TYR A 17 27.89 -5.05 -34.95
C TYR A 17 27.05 -6.23 -34.46
N GLU A 18 25.96 -6.47 -35.20
CA GLU A 18 25.12 -7.64 -35.05
C GLU A 18 24.66 -8.06 -36.45
N MET A 19 25.16 -9.19 -36.92
CA MET A 19 24.96 -9.69 -38.28
C MET A 19 24.29 -11.06 -38.23
N GLN A 20 23.02 -11.10 -38.60
CA GLN A 20 22.27 -12.35 -38.74
C GLN A 20 22.51 -12.96 -40.11
N VAL A 21 22.86 -14.24 -40.13
CA VAL A 21 23.15 -14.99 -41.34
C VAL A 21 22.45 -16.33 -41.27
N GLU A 22 21.60 -16.62 -42.27
CA GLU A 22 20.83 -17.87 -42.32
C GLU A 22 21.73 -19.11 -42.53
N GLN A 23 22.85 -18.98 -43.26
CA GLN A 23 23.82 -20.04 -43.53
C GLN A 23 25.22 -19.48 -43.80
N GLY A 24 26.27 -20.21 -43.42
CA GLY A 24 27.66 -19.93 -43.85
C GLY A 24 28.57 -19.24 -42.83
N LEU A 25 28.10 -18.96 -41.61
CA LEU A 25 29.01 -18.59 -40.51
C LEU A 25 29.86 -19.80 -40.13
N ASN A 26 31.17 -19.60 -40.07
CA ASN A 26 32.15 -20.57 -39.61
C ASN A 26 33.16 -19.88 -38.68
N GLU A 27 34.08 -20.65 -38.09
CA GLU A 27 35.13 -20.11 -37.20
C GLU A 27 36.09 -19.14 -37.90
N GLU A 28 36.14 -19.16 -39.23
CA GLU A 28 37.02 -18.33 -40.07
C GLU A 28 36.36 -17.01 -40.50
N SER A 29 35.06 -16.83 -40.21
CA SER A 29 34.33 -15.62 -40.54
C SER A 29 34.86 -14.43 -39.73
N THR A 30 35.12 -13.31 -40.41
CA THR A 30 35.69 -12.11 -39.79
C THR A 30 34.90 -10.86 -40.14
N ILE A 31 34.91 -9.89 -39.23
CA ILE A 31 34.36 -8.56 -39.47
C ILE A 31 35.47 -7.67 -39.98
N GLU A 32 35.15 -6.88 -40.99
CA GLU A 32 36.09 -5.94 -41.58
C GLU A 32 35.51 -4.54 -41.58
N VAL A 33 36.42 -3.57 -41.51
CA VAL A 33 36.09 -2.16 -41.57
C VAL A 33 36.88 -1.49 -42.68
N ARG A 34 36.23 -0.54 -43.35
CA ARG A 34 36.85 0.44 -44.23
C ARG A 34 36.44 1.82 -43.72
N TYR A 35 37.37 2.77 -43.69
CA TYR A 35 37.02 4.16 -43.38
C TYR A 35 37.91 5.14 -44.13
N THR A 36 37.38 6.31 -44.41
CA THR A 36 38.11 7.42 -45.05
C THR A 36 38.05 8.65 -44.16
N THR A 37 39.20 9.24 -43.85
CA THR A 37 39.33 10.54 -43.18
C THR A 37 39.89 11.56 -44.18
N ASP A 38 40.15 12.79 -43.73
CA ASP A 38 40.79 13.81 -44.58
C ASP A 38 42.27 13.51 -44.87
N THR A 39 42.90 12.63 -44.09
CA THR A 39 44.35 12.34 -44.16
C THR A 39 44.69 10.87 -44.38
N GLU A 40 43.72 9.97 -44.20
CA GLU A 40 43.91 8.52 -44.24
C GLU A 40 42.78 7.86 -45.03
N VAL A 41 43.13 6.90 -45.89
CA VAL A 41 42.18 5.95 -46.47
C VAL A 41 42.55 4.57 -45.95
N ARG A 42 41.68 3.99 -45.13
CA ARG A 42 41.83 2.63 -44.61
C ARG A 42 41.03 1.68 -45.48
N GLU A 43 41.74 0.86 -46.25
CA GLU A 43 41.13 -0.24 -47.02
C GLU A 43 40.53 -1.31 -46.10
N TRP A 44 39.69 -2.18 -46.68
CA TRP A 44 39.03 -3.29 -45.96
C TRP A 44 40.04 -4.11 -45.15
N THR A 45 39.98 -3.94 -43.83
CA THR A 45 40.90 -4.59 -42.89
C THR A 45 40.09 -5.35 -41.84
N PRO A 46 40.45 -6.61 -41.52
CA PRO A 46 39.86 -7.32 -40.40
C PRO A 46 40.02 -6.55 -39.09
N ILE A 47 38.93 -6.41 -38.31
CA ILE A 47 38.95 -5.68 -37.04
C ILE A 47 39.84 -6.35 -35.97
N GLY A 48 40.20 -7.63 -36.18
CA GLY A 48 41.17 -8.36 -35.36
C GLY A 48 42.62 -7.93 -35.58
N ASP A 49 42.92 -7.39 -36.77
CA ASP A 49 44.28 -6.99 -37.15
C ASP A 49 44.59 -5.53 -36.77
N LEU A 50 43.56 -4.79 -36.36
CA LEU A 50 43.69 -3.39 -35.96
C LEU A 50 43.95 -3.26 -34.46
N PRO A 51 44.86 -2.35 -34.04
CA PRO A 51 45.08 -2.10 -32.63
C PRO A 51 43.82 -1.52 -31.99
N ARG A 52 43.41 -2.11 -30.87
CA ARG A 52 42.22 -1.70 -30.13
C ARG A 52 42.57 -0.70 -29.04
N VAL A 53 41.71 0.29 -28.86
CA VAL A 53 41.84 1.25 -27.74
C VAL A 53 41.39 0.61 -26.43
N HIS A 54 40.23 -0.07 -26.46
CA HIS A 54 39.62 -0.66 -25.27
C HIS A 54 39.65 -2.19 -25.29
N MET A 55 39.29 -2.80 -24.16
CA MET A 55 39.11 -4.24 -24.06
C MET A 55 37.75 -4.63 -24.65
N HIS A 56 37.75 -5.69 -25.47
CA HIS A 56 36.54 -6.25 -26.07
C HIS A 56 36.53 -7.75 -25.86
N VAL A 57 35.59 -8.23 -25.05
CA VAL A 57 35.39 -9.66 -24.79
C VAL A 57 34.42 -10.26 -25.82
N PRO A 58 34.55 -11.56 -26.18
CA PRO A 58 33.59 -12.21 -27.05
C PRO A 58 32.16 -12.10 -26.50
N ALA A 59 31.20 -11.80 -27.39
CA ALA A 59 29.78 -11.70 -27.06
C ALA A 59 29.04 -12.92 -27.61
N ASP A 60 28.11 -13.47 -26.83
CA ASP A 60 27.19 -14.50 -27.30
C ASP A 60 25.88 -13.86 -27.73
N CYS A 61 25.54 -14.00 -29.02
CA CYS A 61 24.29 -13.49 -29.60
C CYS A 61 23.39 -14.61 -30.14
N GLY A 62 23.64 -15.85 -29.73
CA GLY A 62 22.87 -17.01 -30.18
C GLY A 62 23.26 -17.53 -31.57
N GLU A 63 22.64 -18.64 -31.95
CA GLU A 63 22.94 -19.34 -33.20
C GLU A 63 22.62 -18.48 -34.43
N GLY A 64 23.50 -18.55 -35.45
CA GLY A 64 23.32 -17.84 -36.71
C GLY A 64 23.53 -16.32 -36.65
N THR A 65 24.01 -15.79 -35.52
CA THR A 65 24.26 -14.36 -35.35
C THR A 65 25.71 -14.10 -34.95
N PHE A 66 26.41 -13.28 -35.74
CA PHE A 66 27.75 -12.81 -35.41
C PHE A 66 27.67 -11.40 -34.83
N CYS A 67 28.14 -11.21 -33.60
CA CYS A 67 28.03 -9.91 -32.93
C CYS A 67 29.26 -9.59 -32.07
N GLY A 68 29.39 -8.31 -31.74
CA GLY A 68 30.43 -7.84 -30.85
C GLY A 68 30.67 -6.35 -30.98
N SER A 69 31.83 -5.93 -30.50
CA SER A 69 32.27 -4.55 -30.52
C SER A 69 33.77 -4.46 -30.77
N THR A 70 34.21 -3.32 -31.30
CA THR A 70 35.62 -2.92 -31.36
C THR A 70 35.73 -1.40 -31.21
N SER A 71 36.92 -0.91 -30.87
CA SER A 71 37.23 0.51 -30.76
C SER A 71 38.62 0.79 -31.30
N LEU A 72 38.71 1.78 -32.17
CA LEU A 72 39.91 2.09 -32.95
C LEU A 72 40.32 3.54 -32.71
N HIS A 73 41.62 3.79 -32.60
CA HIS A 73 42.13 5.15 -32.57
C HIS A 73 42.13 5.71 -33.99
N VAL A 74 41.29 6.73 -34.22
CA VAL A 74 41.15 7.39 -35.53
C VAL A 74 41.20 8.90 -35.27
N ARG A 75 42.35 9.50 -35.59
CA ARG A 75 42.67 10.89 -35.27
C ARG A 75 41.74 11.90 -35.92
N ASP A 76 41.53 11.75 -37.23
CA ASP A 76 40.71 12.68 -38.01
C ASP A 76 39.29 12.15 -38.19
N ARG A 77 38.31 13.06 -38.21
CA ARG A 77 36.90 12.72 -38.38
C ARG A 77 36.69 11.83 -39.63
N PRO A 78 36.15 10.60 -39.47
CA PRO A 78 35.77 9.79 -40.62
C PRO A 78 34.68 10.49 -41.44
N ARG A 79 34.85 10.50 -42.76
CA ARG A 79 33.89 10.97 -43.76
C ARG A 79 32.99 9.84 -44.24
N ASP A 80 33.54 8.62 -44.28
CA ASP A 80 32.87 7.40 -44.67
C ASP A 80 33.35 6.26 -43.77
N VAL A 81 32.43 5.40 -43.34
CA VAL A 81 32.73 4.17 -42.59
C VAL A 81 31.83 3.07 -43.09
N GLU A 82 32.43 1.98 -43.56
CA GLU A 82 31.74 0.78 -44.00
C GLU A 82 32.19 -0.42 -43.16
N VAL A 83 31.25 -1.31 -42.86
CA VAL A 83 31.48 -2.53 -42.09
C VAL A 83 30.88 -3.69 -42.85
N ARG A 84 31.61 -4.81 -42.93
CA ARG A 84 31.12 -6.03 -43.59
C ARG A 84 31.54 -7.29 -42.85
N LEU A 85 30.76 -8.34 -43.02
CA LEU A 85 31.14 -9.70 -42.67
C LEU A 85 31.81 -10.35 -43.88
N ARG A 86 33.02 -10.85 -43.71
CA ARG A 86 33.67 -11.73 -44.67
C ARG A 86 33.56 -13.18 -44.18
N TYR A 87 33.02 -14.05 -45.02
CA TYR A 87 32.75 -15.46 -44.64
C TYR A 87 34.01 -16.31 -44.53
N HIS A 88 35.08 -15.94 -45.24
CA HIS A 88 36.38 -16.58 -45.20
C HIS A 88 37.47 -15.54 -45.53
N PRO A 89 38.62 -15.50 -44.83
CA PRO A 89 39.63 -14.46 -45.03
C PRO A 89 40.14 -14.37 -46.48
N ASP A 90 40.36 -15.53 -47.10
CA ASP A 90 40.83 -15.66 -48.50
C ASP A 90 39.71 -15.66 -49.56
N GLY A 91 38.45 -15.48 -49.14
CA GLY A 91 37.29 -15.50 -50.04
C GLY A 91 36.85 -14.10 -50.50
N GLU A 92 36.27 -14.00 -51.69
CA GLU A 92 35.64 -12.76 -52.19
C GLU A 92 34.21 -12.56 -51.64
N LEU A 93 33.61 -13.61 -51.05
CA LEU A 93 32.25 -13.55 -50.52
C LEU A 93 32.23 -12.72 -49.23
N ALA A 94 31.59 -11.56 -49.30
CA ALA A 94 31.34 -10.69 -48.16
C ALA A 94 29.90 -10.19 -48.17
N ARG A 95 29.40 -9.81 -47.00
CA ARG A 95 28.10 -9.19 -46.80
C ARG A 95 28.27 -7.86 -46.10
N ASP A 96 28.00 -6.78 -46.80
CA ASP A 96 28.03 -5.44 -46.23
C ASP A 96 26.90 -5.28 -45.22
N ALA A 97 27.22 -4.69 -44.07
CA ALA A 97 26.23 -4.31 -43.09
C ALA A 97 25.75 -2.88 -43.37
N PRO A 98 24.44 -2.61 -43.24
CA PRO A 98 23.95 -1.24 -43.13
C PRO A 98 24.63 -0.58 -41.91
N VAL A 99 25.32 0.53 -42.15
CA VAL A 99 26.03 1.30 -41.12
C VAL A 99 25.22 2.53 -40.72
N ILE A 100 25.01 2.71 -39.42
CA ILE A 100 24.54 3.98 -38.85
C ILE A 100 25.75 4.67 -38.25
N PHE A 101 26.25 5.70 -38.93
CA PHE A 101 27.44 6.43 -38.51
C PHE A 101 27.07 7.75 -37.84
N ASN A 102 27.53 7.93 -36.60
CA ASN A 102 27.37 9.15 -35.83
C ASN A 102 28.72 9.76 -35.49
N THR A 103 28.77 11.08 -35.45
CA THR A 103 29.96 11.83 -35.00
C THR A 103 29.57 12.69 -33.81
N VAL A 104 30.27 12.51 -32.70
CA VAL A 104 30.12 13.30 -31.47
C VAL A 104 31.26 14.29 -31.44
N SER A 105 30.94 15.57 -31.60
CA SER A 105 31.94 16.65 -31.59
C SER A 105 32.57 16.82 -30.21
N ALA A 106 33.69 17.52 -30.13
CA ALA A 106 34.26 17.92 -28.85
C ALA A 106 33.32 18.91 -28.12
N GLY A 107 33.27 18.83 -26.79
CA GLY A 107 32.37 19.64 -25.99
C GLY A 107 32.51 19.32 -24.50
N SER A 108 31.45 19.57 -23.72
CA SER A 108 31.44 19.24 -22.30
C SER A 108 31.48 17.74 -22.07
N ASP A 109 32.20 17.32 -21.01
CA ASP A 109 32.50 15.91 -20.79
C ASP A 109 31.26 15.03 -20.63
N HIS A 110 30.20 15.54 -19.99
CA HIS A 110 28.96 14.80 -19.73
C HIS A 110 28.08 14.56 -20.98
N THR A 111 28.35 15.25 -22.10
CA THR A 111 27.60 15.12 -23.37
C THR A 111 28.44 14.55 -24.50
N ASN A 112 29.77 14.76 -24.44
CA ASN A 112 30.68 14.54 -25.56
C ASN A 112 31.73 13.46 -25.30
N ARG A 113 31.64 12.74 -24.18
CA ARG A 113 32.42 11.54 -23.89
C ARG A 113 31.55 10.29 -24.02
N SER A 114 32.18 9.18 -24.34
CA SER A 114 31.55 7.88 -24.52
C SER A 114 31.46 7.06 -23.22
N LEU A 115 32.09 7.55 -22.13
CA LEU A 115 31.96 7.02 -20.77
C LEU A 115 31.64 8.13 -19.78
N LEU A 116 30.62 7.88 -18.95
CA LEU A 116 30.33 8.66 -17.76
C LEU A 116 30.64 7.83 -16.52
N LEU A 117 31.25 8.45 -15.52
CA LEU A 117 31.51 7.83 -14.23
C LEU A 117 30.72 8.53 -13.12
N TYR A 118 30.13 7.75 -12.23
CA TYR A 118 29.39 8.26 -11.07
C TYR A 118 29.47 7.29 -9.90
N GLY A 119 29.30 7.82 -8.69
CA GLY A 119 29.32 7.01 -7.48
C GLY A 119 27.93 6.85 -6.88
N VAL A 120 27.70 5.69 -6.27
CA VAL A 120 26.46 5.35 -5.58
C VAL A 120 26.81 4.72 -4.25
N PHE A 121 26.14 5.15 -3.19
CA PHE A 121 26.37 4.56 -1.87
C PHE A 121 25.64 3.23 -1.71
N ASP A 122 26.10 2.40 -0.79
CA ASP A 122 25.36 1.24 -0.31
C ASP A 122 24.17 1.66 0.59
N GLU A 123 23.38 0.68 1.04
CA GLU A 123 22.27 0.92 1.98
C GLU A 123 22.71 1.63 3.26
N SER A 124 23.90 1.28 3.76
CA SER A 124 24.41 1.85 5.02
C SER A 124 25.03 3.24 4.86
N ASN A 125 25.06 3.80 3.65
CA ASN A 125 25.70 5.09 3.33
C ASN A 125 27.17 5.17 3.78
N ARG A 126 27.90 4.05 3.75
CA ARG A 126 29.31 3.95 4.16
C ARG A 126 30.27 3.56 3.05
N PHE A 127 29.81 2.80 2.06
CA PHE A 127 30.64 2.34 0.95
C PHE A 127 30.18 2.98 -0.34
N ILE A 128 31.14 3.38 -1.19
CA ILE A 128 30.85 3.90 -2.52
C ILE A 128 31.15 2.82 -3.55
N GLN A 129 30.17 2.55 -4.41
CA GLN A 129 30.37 1.87 -5.67
C GLN A 129 30.54 2.90 -6.78
N TRP A 130 31.72 2.93 -7.39
CA TRP A 130 31.95 3.72 -8.60
C TRP A 130 31.48 2.93 -9.81
N ARG A 131 30.77 3.59 -10.72
CA ARG A 131 30.09 2.98 -11.86
C ARG A 131 30.40 3.67 -13.15
N ALA A 132 30.45 2.88 -14.21
CA ALA A 132 30.63 3.30 -15.58
C ALA A 132 29.34 3.14 -16.40
N ARG A 133 28.94 4.23 -17.06
CA ARG A 133 27.86 4.27 -18.02
C ARG A 133 28.40 4.58 -19.40
N HIS A 134 28.20 3.65 -20.32
CA HIS A 134 28.46 3.91 -21.74
C HIS A 134 27.42 4.88 -22.30
N GLN A 135 27.90 5.89 -23.02
CA GLN A 135 27.07 6.92 -23.65
C GLN A 135 27.30 6.88 -25.16
N PHE A 136 26.32 6.34 -25.89
CA PHE A 136 26.36 6.28 -27.36
C PHE A 136 25.06 6.83 -27.95
N PRO A 137 25.09 7.48 -29.13
CA PRO A 137 23.89 8.05 -29.74
C PRO A 137 22.78 7.05 -30.06
N THR A 138 23.13 5.83 -30.47
CA THR A 138 22.17 4.83 -30.96
C THR A 138 22.18 3.51 -30.17
N ILE A 139 23.15 3.32 -29.27
CA ILE A 139 23.28 2.11 -28.45
C ILE A 139 23.09 2.40 -26.97
N ARG A 140 22.20 1.62 -26.35
CA ARG A 140 21.97 1.65 -24.90
C ARG A 140 23.18 1.09 -24.13
N ASN A 141 23.44 1.64 -22.95
CA ASN A 141 24.54 1.24 -22.05
C ASN A 141 24.68 -0.28 -21.86
N GLN A 142 23.56 -0.95 -21.57
CA GLN A 142 23.50 -2.40 -21.36
C GLN A 142 23.88 -3.18 -22.63
N LYS A 143 23.43 -2.74 -23.80
CA LYS A 143 23.72 -3.40 -25.08
C LYS A 143 25.19 -3.24 -25.47
N ALA A 144 25.80 -2.08 -25.24
CA ALA A 144 27.24 -1.90 -25.46
C ALA A 144 28.07 -2.89 -24.63
N SER A 145 27.69 -3.09 -23.37
CA SER A 145 28.35 -4.05 -22.47
C SER A 145 28.09 -5.51 -22.88
N ALA A 146 26.87 -5.83 -23.31
CA ALA A 146 26.50 -7.16 -23.82
C ALA A 146 27.23 -7.51 -25.12
N LEU A 147 27.52 -6.52 -25.97
CA LEU A 147 28.36 -6.66 -27.16
C LEU A 147 29.87 -6.70 -26.85
N GLY A 148 30.23 -6.84 -25.57
CA GLY A 148 31.59 -7.16 -25.16
C GLY A 148 32.50 -5.97 -24.84
N LEU A 149 32.03 -4.72 -24.93
CA LEU A 149 32.86 -3.58 -24.56
C LEU A 149 33.16 -3.60 -23.05
N ARG A 150 34.43 -3.46 -22.70
CA ARG A 150 34.94 -3.29 -21.34
C ARG A 150 35.87 -2.08 -21.30
N ARG A 151 35.65 -1.20 -20.33
CA ARG A 151 36.40 0.04 -20.20
C ARG A 151 37.08 0.08 -18.85
N TRP A 152 38.40 0.23 -18.89
CA TRP A 152 39.15 0.52 -17.67
C TRP A 152 38.78 1.91 -17.16
N PHE A 153 38.52 1.98 -15.86
CA PHE A 153 38.49 3.24 -15.14
C PHE A 153 39.11 3.09 -13.75
N GLU A 154 39.54 4.22 -13.20
CA GLU A 154 40.04 4.36 -11.84
C GLU A 154 39.37 5.56 -11.18
N ALA A 155 39.00 5.42 -9.92
CA ALA A 155 38.57 6.52 -9.06
C ALA A 155 39.60 6.70 -7.94
N ALA A 156 40.19 7.89 -7.86
CA ALA A 156 41.27 8.24 -6.96
C ALA A 156 40.95 9.55 -6.21
N ASP A 157 41.72 9.81 -5.15
CA ASP A 157 41.68 11.04 -4.35
C ASP A 157 40.24 11.48 -3.96
N PRO A 158 39.43 10.59 -3.37
CA PRO A 158 38.09 10.92 -2.96
C PRO A 158 38.11 12.03 -1.91
N ARG A 159 37.29 13.04 -2.13
CA ARG A 159 37.20 14.24 -1.30
C ARG A 159 35.75 14.57 -1.03
N THR A 160 35.47 15.12 0.15
CA THR A 160 34.16 15.67 0.46
C THR A 160 34.01 17.09 -0.04
N GLY A 161 32.77 17.49 -0.30
CA GLY A 161 32.44 18.88 -0.61
C GLY A 161 30.95 19.17 -0.45
N GLU A 162 30.57 20.37 -0.87
CA GLU A 162 29.19 20.80 -0.86
C GLU A 162 28.37 20.17 -1.99
N ARG A 163 27.04 20.20 -1.81
CA ARG A 163 26.09 19.68 -2.79
C ARG A 163 26.30 20.32 -4.17
N VAL A 164 26.61 19.48 -5.15
CA VAL A 164 26.66 19.87 -6.56
C VAL A 164 25.24 19.72 -7.13
N SER A 165 24.66 20.81 -7.62
CA SER A 165 23.38 20.74 -8.31
C SER A 165 23.55 20.02 -9.65
N ALA A 166 23.10 18.76 -9.70
CA ALA A 166 22.87 18.08 -10.98
C ALA A 166 21.88 18.90 -11.80
N THR A 167 22.16 19.09 -13.08
CA THR A 167 21.25 19.73 -14.02
C THR A 167 20.55 18.67 -14.86
N ASN A 168 19.46 19.03 -15.52
CA ASN A 168 18.80 18.12 -16.48
C ASN A 168 19.78 17.66 -17.59
N ASP A 169 20.74 18.51 -17.96
CA ASP A 169 21.73 18.21 -18.98
C ASP A 169 22.90 17.35 -18.45
N ASN A 170 23.24 17.47 -17.16
CA ASN A 170 24.27 16.66 -16.49
C ASN A 170 23.74 16.02 -15.20
N PRO A 171 22.89 14.99 -15.31
CA PRO A 171 22.30 14.35 -14.15
C PRO A 171 23.34 13.71 -13.22
N TYR A 172 24.46 13.24 -13.79
CA TYR A 172 25.55 12.59 -13.05
C TYR A 172 26.55 13.55 -12.40
N ALA A 173 26.40 14.86 -12.63
CA ALA A 173 27.40 15.86 -12.25
C ALA A 173 28.83 15.49 -12.70
N PHE A 174 28.94 14.75 -13.80
CA PHE A 174 30.22 14.28 -14.34
C PHE A 174 31.02 15.46 -14.89
N GLY A 175 32.29 15.56 -14.50
CA GLY A 175 33.20 16.65 -14.86
C GLY A 175 32.96 17.97 -14.15
N VAL A 176 32.09 18.02 -13.13
CA VAL A 176 31.77 19.27 -12.39
C VAL A 176 32.63 19.44 -11.12
N GLY A 177 33.09 18.35 -10.53
CA GLY A 177 33.87 18.33 -9.29
C GLY A 177 33.05 18.73 -8.05
N CYS A 178 33.72 18.78 -6.89
CA CYS A 178 33.13 19.24 -5.64
C CYS A 178 33.15 20.77 -5.56
N ARG A 179 32.09 21.37 -5.02
CA ARG A 179 32.06 22.80 -4.70
C ARG A 179 32.57 23.04 -3.26
N GLY A 180 33.17 24.22 -3.03
CA GLY A 180 33.58 24.67 -1.69
C GLY A 180 34.96 24.17 -1.24
N GLN A 181 35.23 24.27 0.07
CA GLN A 181 36.42 23.64 0.67
C GLN A 181 36.24 22.13 0.62
N SER A 182 37.20 21.44 0.02
CA SER A 182 37.21 19.99 -0.02
C SER A 182 38.16 19.41 1.02
N THR A 183 37.72 18.34 1.68
CA THR A 183 38.54 17.61 2.64
C THR A 183 38.84 16.24 2.06
N ASP A 184 40.11 15.88 2.03
CA ASP A 184 40.56 14.55 1.61
C ASP A 184 40.02 13.49 2.57
N LEU A 185 39.53 12.38 2.03
CA LEU A 185 39.01 11.26 2.80
C LEU A 185 40.09 10.24 3.17
N ASP A 186 41.32 10.35 2.64
CA ASP A 186 42.42 9.38 2.86
C ASP A 186 42.00 7.93 2.53
N VAL A 187 41.22 7.81 1.46
CA VAL A 187 40.70 6.55 0.94
C VAL A 187 41.45 6.25 -0.37
N GLY A 188 41.99 5.04 -0.51
CA GLY A 188 42.86 4.68 -1.63
C GLY A 188 42.17 4.71 -3.01
N PRO A 189 42.94 4.60 -4.10
CA PRO A 189 42.35 4.48 -5.44
C PRO A 189 41.73 3.10 -5.63
N VAL A 190 40.65 3.05 -6.42
CA VAL A 190 40.03 1.81 -6.86
C VAL A 190 39.91 1.81 -8.38
N SER A 191 40.27 0.69 -9.01
CA SER A 191 40.21 0.55 -10.47
C SER A 191 39.60 -0.78 -10.89
N THR A 192 39.00 -0.79 -12.08
CA THR A 192 38.36 -1.98 -12.64
C THR A 192 38.26 -1.88 -14.16
N THR A 193 38.09 -3.02 -14.82
CA THR A 193 37.64 -3.11 -16.23
C THR A 193 36.16 -3.51 -16.34
N GLU A 194 35.54 -3.83 -15.21
CA GLU A 194 34.11 -4.11 -15.11
C GLU A 194 33.30 -2.81 -15.05
N ARG A 195 31.97 -2.94 -15.10
CA ARG A 195 31.07 -1.76 -15.11
C ARG A 195 31.02 -1.02 -13.78
N ALA A 196 31.40 -1.67 -12.69
CA ALA A 196 31.37 -1.07 -11.37
C ALA A 196 32.41 -1.72 -10.46
N VAL A 197 32.81 -0.98 -9.43
CA VAL A 197 33.69 -1.48 -8.38
C VAL A 197 33.37 -0.77 -7.07
N PHE A 198 33.32 -1.54 -5.99
CA PHE A 198 33.22 -0.99 -4.65
C PHE A 198 34.59 -0.58 -4.14
N HIS A 199 34.63 0.58 -3.48
CA HIS A 199 35.77 0.89 -2.64
C HIS A 199 35.83 -0.14 -1.49
N PRO A 200 36.99 -0.79 -1.25
CA PRO A 200 37.11 -1.84 -0.23
C PRO A 200 36.93 -1.32 1.20
N ASP A 201 37.37 -0.08 1.44
CA ASP A 201 37.28 0.57 2.75
C ASP A 201 36.05 1.48 2.82
N PRO A 202 35.40 1.58 4.00
CA PRO A 202 34.32 2.53 4.21
C PRO A 202 34.86 3.95 4.15
N VAL A 203 34.08 4.84 3.57
CA VAL A 203 34.40 6.27 3.57
C VAL A 203 34.29 6.78 5.00
N PRO A 204 35.26 7.57 5.51
CA PRO A 204 35.25 8.08 6.89
C PRO A 204 34.27 9.25 7.09
N LEU A 205 33.05 9.09 6.56
CA LEU A 205 31.92 9.98 6.78
C LEU A 205 30.92 9.25 7.67
N VAL A 206 30.51 9.91 8.75
CA VAL A 206 29.37 9.40 9.50
C VAL A 206 28.15 9.42 8.60
N ALA A 207 27.27 8.42 8.74
CA ALA A 207 25.99 8.38 8.04
C ALA A 207 25.32 9.76 8.12
N ALA A 208 25.33 10.36 9.33
CA ALA A 208 25.33 11.78 9.76
C ALA A 208 25.35 12.93 8.71
N GLU A 209 26.37 12.90 7.85
CA GLU A 209 26.78 14.09 7.11
C GLU A 209 26.19 14.15 5.69
N ALA A 210 25.64 15.29 5.30
CA ALA A 210 25.12 15.54 3.93
C ALA A 210 26.21 15.85 2.90
N ALA A 211 27.48 15.60 3.23
CA ALA A 211 28.59 15.81 2.33
C ALA A 211 28.45 14.95 1.07
N VAL A 212 28.78 15.55 -0.07
CA VAL A 212 28.91 14.87 -1.34
C VAL A 212 30.35 14.40 -1.48
N VAL A 213 30.57 13.21 -2.04
CA VAL A 213 31.92 12.71 -2.32
C VAL A 213 32.23 12.89 -3.79
N CYS A 214 33.35 13.50 -4.10
CA CYS A 214 33.88 13.57 -5.46
C CYS A 214 35.19 12.80 -5.52
N ALA A 215 35.47 12.16 -6.63
CA ALA A 215 36.76 11.54 -6.89
C ALA A 215 37.31 12.05 -8.22
N ASP A 216 38.63 12.11 -8.31
CA ASP A 216 39.30 12.25 -9.59
C ASP A 216 39.20 10.89 -10.29
N VAL A 217 38.58 10.88 -11.46
CA VAL A 217 38.31 9.67 -12.20
C VAL A 217 39.06 9.67 -13.52
N SER A 218 39.72 8.56 -13.78
CA SER A 218 40.54 8.36 -14.97
C SER A 218 39.97 7.25 -15.82
N ALA A 219 39.95 7.44 -17.14
CA ALA A 219 39.55 6.43 -18.11
C ALA A 219 40.49 6.44 -19.31
N LEU A 220 40.67 5.28 -19.94
CA LEU A 220 41.44 5.19 -21.19
C LEU A 220 40.57 5.59 -22.38
N ASP A 221 41.14 6.37 -23.29
CA ASP A 221 40.61 6.69 -24.62
C ASP A 221 41.72 6.59 -25.69
N GLY A 222 41.42 6.99 -26.94
CA GLY A 222 42.36 6.91 -28.05
C GLY A 222 43.55 7.86 -27.95
N VAL A 223 43.45 8.92 -27.14
CA VAL A 223 44.52 9.92 -26.93
C VAL A 223 45.37 9.58 -25.70
N GLY A 224 44.82 8.80 -24.76
CA GLY A 224 45.54 8.27 -23.61
C GLY A 224 44.65 8.15 -22.38
N VAL A 225 45.23 8.37 -21.20
CA VAL A 225 44.44 8.46 -19.96
C VAL A 225 43.86 9.86 -19.86
N TYR A 226 42.53 9.93 -19.81
CA TYR A 226 41.77 11.15 -19.57
C TYR A 226 41.29 11.16 -18.12
N THR A 227 41.55 12.26 -17.41
CA THR A 227 41.17 12.45 -16.00
C THR A 227 40.18 13.60 -15.86
N THR A 228 39.14 13.37 -15.08
CA THR A 228 38.10 14.34 -14.74
C THR A 228 37.54 14.04 -13.36
N THR A 229 36.33 14.47 -13.05
CA THR A 229 35.70 14.25 -11.75
C THR A 229 34.38 13.49 -11.86
N ALA A 230 34.13 12.60 -10.90
CA ALA A 230 32.83 11.97 -10.69
C ALA A 230 32.30 12.30 -9.30
N VAL A 231 30.98 12.18 -9.14
CA VAL A 231 30.27 12.55 -7.92
C VAL A 231 29.46 11.35 -7.39
N ALA A 232 29.49 11.17 -6.07
CA ALA A 232 28.68 10.22 -5.32
C ALA A 232 27.83 10.96 -4.28
N ARG A 233 26.54 10.63 -4.21
CA ARG A 233 25.59 11.21 -3.25
C ARG A 233 25.01 10.07 -2.41
N LYS A 234 24.86 10.31 -1.11
CA LYS A 234 24.23 9.37 -0.18
C LYS A 234 22.78 9.13 -0.56
N ASN A 235 22.31 7.90 -0.33
CA ASN A 235 20.93 7.49 -0.54
C ASN A 235 20.05 7.98 0.63
N PRO A 236 18.73 8.19 0.41
CA PRO A 236 17.77 8.40 1.49
C PRO A 236 17.88 7.31 2.56
N GLU A 237 17.99 7.72 3.83
CA GLU A 237 17.93 6.78 4.96
C GLU A 237 16.48 6.56 5.32
N VAL A 238 15.97 5.39 4.94
CA VAL A 238 14.57 5.01 5.11
C VAL A 238 14.45 3.87 6.09
N ALA A 239 13.52 4.00 7.02
CA ALA A 239 13.11 2.94 7.93
C ALA A 239 11.58 2.87 7.99
N PRO A 240 11.01 1.78 8.49
CA PRO A 240 9.59 1.76 8.83
C PRO A 240 9.22 2.92 9.78
N ALA A 241 8.20 3.68 9.43
CA ALA A 241 7.71 4.79 10.25
C ALA A 241 7.10 4.30 11.56
N PHE A 242 6.40 3.16 11.47
CA PHE A 242 5.72 2.53 12.59
C PHE A 242 5.63 1.02 12.33
N PRO A 243 5.93 0.16 13.30
CA PRO A 243 5.98 -1.28 13.05
C PRO A 243 4.58 -1.89 12.96
N VAL A 244 3.82 -1.83 14.06
CA VAL A 244 2.52 -2.50 14.21
C VAL A 244 1.65 -1.72 15.16
N LEU A 245 0.42 -1.41 14.74
CA LEU A 245 -0.62 -0.83 15.60
C LEU A 245 -1.53 -1.95 16.11
N ARG A 246 -1.57 -2.18 17.42
CA ARG A 246 -2.36 -3.29 18.00
C ARG A 246 -3.81 -2.90 18.17
N SER A 247 -4.71 -3.80 17.76
CA SER A 247 -6.14 -3.64 17.98
C SER A 247 -6.47 -3.79 19.48
N PRO A 248 -7.14 -2.82 20.12
CA PRO A 248 -7.48 -2.85 21.54
C PRO A 248 -8.75 -3.68 21.83
N VAL A 249 -9.19 -4.51 20.88
CA VAL A 249 -10.49 -5.18 20.92
C VAL A 249 -10.48 -6.34 21.93
N GLN A 250 -11.46 -6.34 22.83
CA GLN A 250 -11.66 -7.38 23.85
C GLN A 250 -13.10 -7.88 23.80
N GLU A 251 -13.37 -9.05 24.40
CA GLU A 251 -14.75 -9.51 24.59
C GLU A 251 -15.51 -8.54 25.49
N ALA A 252 -16.74 -8.21 25.09
CA ALA A 252 -17.65 -7.37 25.84
C ALA A 252 -18.62 -8.23 26.65
N ARG A 253 -18.95 -7.76 27.84
CA ARG A 253 -19.93 -8.38 28.72
C ARG A 253 -21.34 -8.15 28.18
N VAL A 254 -22.05 -9.23 27.92
CA VAL A 254 -23.47 -9.16 27.57
C VAL A 254 -24.31 -8.86 28.81
N LEU A 255 -25.20 -7.87 28.68
CA LEU A 255 -26.25 -7.54 29.63
C LEU A 255 -27.61 -7.92 29.00
N PRO A 256 -28.15 -9.11 29.30
CA PRO A 256 -29.31 -9.64 28.58
C PRO A 256 -30.64 -9.15 29.18
N PHE A 257 -31.59 -8.81 28.31
CA PHE A 257 -32.98 -8.46 28.65
C PHE A 257 -33.94 -9.13 27.66
N PHE A 258 -34.97 -9.81 28.20
CA PHE A 258 -36.05 -10.36 27.38
C PHE A 258 -37.33 -9.59 27.71
N LEU A 259 -37.79 -8.76 26.78
CA LEU A 259 -38.99 -7.95 26.90
C LEU A 259 -40.13 -8.66 26.20
N GLY A 260 -41.22 -8.96 26.90
CA GLY A 260 -42.35 -9.69 26.35
C GLY A 260 -43.65 -9.53 27.13
N PRO A 261 -44.80 -9.90 26.54
CA PRO A 261 -46.08 -9.92 27.22
C PRO A 261 -46.07 -10.95 28.36
N CYS A 262 -46.75 -10.64 29.46
CA CYS A 262 -46.88 -11.56 30.60
C CYS A 262 -48.29 -12.16 30.69
N ASP A 263 -49.29 -11.31 30.50
CA ASP A 263 -50.70 -11.66 30.64
C ASP A 263 -51.39 -11.80 29.27
N ALA A 264 -50.88 -11.10 28.25
CA ALA A 264 -51.43 -11.20 26.89
C ALA A 264 -50.99 -12.51 26.20
N PRO A 265 -51.87 -13.17 25.43
CA PRO A 265 -51.52 -14.38 24.69
C PRO A 265 -50.46 -14.08 23.63
N PHE A 266 -49.45 -14.95 23.48
CA PHE A 266 -48.33 -14.77 22.56
C PHE A 266 -47.94 -16.07 21.84
N ASP A 267 -47.04 -15.96 20.87
CA ASP A 267 -46.55 -17.09 20.09
C ASP A 267 -45.38 -17.77 20.80
N GLU A 268 -45.69 -18.83 21.57
CA GLU A 268 -44.71 -19.59 22.35
C GLU A 268 -43.58 -20.18 21.49
N GLY A 269 -43.88 -20.58 20.24
CA GLY A 269 -42.90 -21.13 19.32
C GLY A 269 -41.91 -20.08 18.85
N HIS A 270 -42.41 -18.90 18.49
CA HIS A 270 -41.58 -17.76 18.13
C HIS A 270 -40.76 -17.23 19.31
N GLU A 271 -41.35 -17.14 20.52
CA GLU A 271 -40.61 -16.79 21.74
C GLU A 271 -39.46 -17.77 22.01
N ALA A 272 -39.74 -19.08 21.97
CA ALA A 272 -38.73 -20.11 22.20
C ALA A 272 -37.58 -19.98 21.20
N MET A 273 -37.89 -19.68 19.93
CA MET A 273 -36.90 -19.38 18.91
C MET A 273 -36.08 -18.14 19.26
N GLN A 274 -36.72 -17.03 19.63
CA GLN A 274 -35.97 -15.80 19.96
C GLN A 274 -35.04 -16.00 21.15
N ARG A 275 -35.52 -16.65 22.21
CA ARG A 275 -34.69 -16.99 23.39
C ARG A 275 -33.52 -17.89 23.05
N GLN A 276 -33.73 -18.88 22.17
CA GLN A 276 -32.67 -19.76 21.69
C GLN A 276 -31.60 -18.95 20.97
N ARG A 277 -32.03 -18.01 20.13
CA ARG A 277 -31.15 -17.22 19.25
C ARG A 277 -30.37 -16.13 19.97
N THR A 278 -30.90 -15.61 21.07
CA THR A 278 -30.22 -14.61 21.89
C THR A 278 -29.57 -15.21 23.14
N GLU A 279 -29.55 -16.54 23.27
CA GLU A 279 -29.03 -17.27 24.42
C GLU A 279 -29.71 -16.91 25.76
N MET A 280 -30.98 -16.50 25.72
CA MET A 280 -31.79 -16.03 26.86
C MET A 280 -32.78 -17.07 27.39
N GLY A 281 -32.55 -18.37 27.14
CA GLY A 281 -33.48 -19.45 27.49
C GLY A 281 -33.83 -19.56 28.99
N GLY A 282 -32.95 -19.09 29.89
CA GLY A 282 -33.18 -19.09 31.34
C GLY A 282 -33.51 -17.72 31.94
N LEU A 283 -33.63 -16.68 31.11
CA LEU A 283 -33.81 -15.31 31.58
C LEU A 283 -35.30 -15.00 31.84
N PRO A 284 -35.66 -14.40 32.99
CA PRO A 284 -37.02 -13.93 33.24
C PRO A 284 -37.49 -12.91 32.19
N THR A 285 -38.80 -12.92 31.87
CA THR A 285 -39.43 -11.90 31.04
C THR A 285 -39.63 -10.62 31.83
N THR A 286 -39.16 -9.49 31.29
CA THR A 286 -39.60 -8.16 31.70
C THR A 286 -40.91 -7.85 30.97
N CYS A 287 -41.95 -7.54 31.74
CA CYS A 287 -43.28 -7.30 31.20
C CYS A 287 -43.32 -6.05 30.32
N ILE A 288 -44.05 -6.12 29.21
CA ILE A 288 -44.34 -4.97 28.35
C ILE A 288 -45.84 -4.68 28.21
N ASP A 289 -46.69 -5.35 28.99
CA ASP A 289 -48.15 -5.18 28.90
C ASP A 289 -48.61 -3.76 29.32
N ASP A 290 -47.78 -3.04 30.08
CA ASP A 290 -48.00 -1.67 30.58
C ASP A 290 -47.17 -0.62 29.82
N TRP A 291 -46.76 -0.91 28.57
CA TRP A 291 -45.89 -0.03 27.78
C TRP A 291 -46.47 1.37 27.53
N ASP A 292 -47.80 1.50 27.56
CA ASP A 292 -48.54 2.75 27.34
C ASP A 292 -48.75 3.56 28.63
N GLU A 293 -48.42 2.98 29.80
CA GLU A 293 -48.51 3.69 31.06
C GLU A 293 -47.42 4.77 31.18
N PRO A 294 -47.76 5.96 31.72
CA PRO A 294 -46.77 6.98 32.02
C PRO A 294 -45.66 6.42 32.93
N GLY A 295 -44.40 6.65 32.55
CA GLY A 295 -43.25 6.20 33.33
C GLY A 295 -42.63 4.88 32.86
N PHE A 296 -43.22 4.16 31.91
CA PHE A 296 -42.67 2.88 31.44
C PHE A 296 -41.25 3.02 30.87
N GLU A 297 -41.05 4.02 30.01
CA GLU A 297 -39.74 4.34 29.42
C GLU A 297 -38.69 4.68 30.49
N GLU A 298 -39.07 5.46 31.51
CA GLU A 298 -38.20 5.79 32.63
C GLU A 298 -37.81 4.54 33.44
N ARG A 299 -38.78 3.68 33.78
CA ARG A 299 -38.51 2.43 34.52
C ARG A 299 -37.55 1.53 33.74
N LEU A 300 -37.76 1.38 32.44
CA LEU A 300 -36.91 0.56 31.59
C LEU A 300 -35.48 1.13 31.48
N ALA A 301 -35.34 2.45 31.36
CA ALA A 301 -34.04 3.11 31.37
C ALA A 301 -33.32 2.98 32.73
N GLU A 302 -34.06 3.03 33.84
CA GLU A 302 -33.54 2.78 35.19
C GLU A 302 -33.03 1.34 35.34
N ASP A 303 -33.77 0.35 34.84
CA ASP A 303 -33.35 -1.06 34.85
C ASP A 303 -32.07 -1.29 34.05
N PHE A 304 -31.98 -0.70 32.84
CA PHE A 304 -30.75 -0.75 32.04
C PHE A 304 -29.57 -0.12 32.79
N SER A 305 -29.78 1.08 33.35
CA SER A 305 -28.75 1.79 34.11
C SER A 305 -28.29 0.99 35.33
N ALA A 306 -29.22 0.37 36.06
CA ALA A 306 -28.91 -0.48 37.21
C ALA A 306 -28.09 -1.72 36.82
N ALA A 307 -28.42 -2.36 35.69
CA ALA A 307 -27.64 -3.51 35.19
C ALA A 307 -26.22 -3.11 34.77
N ILE A 308 -26.06 -1.95 34.13
CA ILE A 308 -24.76 -1.38 33.76
C ILE A 308 -23.92 -1.13 35.02
N GLU A 309 -24.46 -0.43 36.02
CA GLU A 309 -23.75 -0.15 37.27
C GLU A 309 -23.39 -1.42 38.05
N ALA A 310 -24.28 -2.43 38.04
CA ALA A 310 -24.01 -3.72 38.69
C ALA A 310 -22.89 -4.51 38.01
N ALA A 311 -22.73 -4.38 36.68
CA ALA A 311 -21.69 -5.04 35.91
C ALA A 311 -20.35 -4.29 35.91
N ARG A 312 -20.38 -2.96 36.12
CA ARG A 312 -19.22 -2.06 36.11
C ARG A 312 -18.01 -2.54 36.94
N PRO A 313 -18.16 -3.11 38.16
CA PRO A 313 -17.02 -3.56 38.96
C PRO A 313 -16.15 -4.65 38.31
N ARG A 314 -16.63 -5.32 37.25
CA ARG A 314 -15.85 -6.33 36.53
C ARG A 314 -14.77 -5.75 35.62
N GLY A 315 -14.91 -4.48 35.21
CA GLY A 315 -13.91 -3.77 34.41
C GLY A 315 -13.98 -4.00 32.91
N ASP A 316 -14.93 -4.82 32.43
CA ASP A 316 -15.15 -5.06 31.00
C ASP A 316 -16.15 -4.07 30.41
N ASP A 317 -16.00 -3.77 29.11
CA ASP A 317 -17.04 -3.06 28.36
C ASP A 317 -18.27 -3.94 28.20
N MET A 318 -19.43 -3.31 28.05
CA MET A 318 -20.73 -3.96 28.08
C MET A 318 -21.48 -3.74 26.77
N VAL A 319 -22.32 -4.70 26.40
CA VAL A 319 -23.32 -4.55 25.34
C VAL A 319 -24.67 -4.97 25.89
N LEU A 320 -25.69 -4.13 25.73
CA LEU A 320 -27.07 -4.51 26.02
C LEU A 320 -27.53 -5.47 24.93
N SER A 321 -27.93 -6.69 25.29
CA SER A 321 -28.57 -7.61 24.36
C SER A 321 -30.04 -7.69 24.75
N ILE A 322 -30.92 -7.21 23.88
CA ILE A 322 -32.34 -7.06 24.17
C ILE A 322 -33.12 -7.89 23.16
N THR A 323 -33.98 -8.78 23.63
CA THR A 323 -34.99 -9.43 22.80
C THR A 323 -36.33 -8.75 23.02
N LEU A 324 -36.98 -8.30 21.96
CA LEU A 324 -38.31 -7.69 22.00
C LEU A 324 -39.33 -8.64 21.37
N HIS A 325 -40.03 -9.39 22.23
CA HIS A 325 -41.16 -10.22 21.84
C HIS A 325 -42.46 -9.41 21.94
N ARG A 326 -43.05 -8.99 20.82
CA ARG A 326 -44.23 -8.10 20.83
C ARG A 326 -45.37 -8.60 19.96
N ASN A 327 -46.59 -8.35 20.42
CA ASN A 327 -47.84 -8.66 19.71
C ASN A 327 -48.45 -7.47 18.99
N GLU A 328 -48.09 -6.25 19.41
CA GLU A 328 -48.63 -5.01 18.88
C GLU A 328 -47.55 -3.96 18.64
N SER A 329 -47.94 -2.87 17.97
CA SER A 329 -47.10 -1.70 17.77
C SER A 329 -47.17 -0.78 18.99
N GLY A 330 -46.03 -0.34 19.49
CA GLY A 330 -45.92 0.55 20.64
C GLY A 330 -44.66 0.28 21.45
N PRO A 331 -44.47 -0.95 21.96
CA PRO A 331 -43.32 -1.32 22.80
C PRO A 331 -41.95 -0.99 22.17
N GLN A 332 -41.82 -1.11 20.85
CA GLN A 332 -40.58 -0.77 20.13
C GLN A 332 -40.23 0.73 20.24
N LEU A 333 -41.23 1.61 20.25
CA LEU A 333 -41.00 3.06 20.39
C LEU A 333 -40.58 3.39 21.83
N ALA A 334 -41.24 2.78 22.81
CA ALA A 334 -40.87 2.94 24.23
C ALA A 334 -39.44 2.42 24.50
N LEU A 335 -39.07 1.30 23.88
CA LEU A 335 -37.70 0.77 23.94
C LEU A 335 -36.69 1.73 23.31
N GLU A 336 -36.97 2.28 22.12
CA GLU A 336 -36.11 3.30 21.49
C GLU A 336 -35.91 4.51 22.41
N GLN A 337 -36.95 5.01 23.06
CA GLN A 337 -36.85 6.13 24.01
C GLN A 337 -36.04 5.78 25.26
N ALA A 338 -36.18 4.56 25.80
CA ALA A 338 -35.35 4.10 26.92
C ALA A 338 -33.86 4.01 26.52
N LEU A 339 -33.57 3.46 25.33
CA LEU A 339 -32.20 3.37 24.80
C LEU A 339 -31.59 4.76 24.55
N LEU A 340 -32.37 5.70 24.03
CA LEU A 340 -31.95 7.10 23.81
C LEU A 340 -31.48 7.80 25.08
N ARG A 341 -32.05 7.44 26.24
CA ARG A 341 -31.67 8.02 27.54
C ARG A 341 -30.38 7.43 28.10
N VAL A 342 -30.03 6.19 27.73
CA VAL A 342 -28.93 5.44 28.35
C VAL A 342 -27.72 5.31 27.42
N VAL A 343 -27.93 4.80 26.20
CA VAL A 343 -26.85 4.36 25.31
C VAL A 343 -25.92 5.51 24.89
N PRO A 344 -26.40 6.67 24.39
CA PRO A 344 -25.51 7.74 23.94
C PRO A 344 -24.63 8.30 25.07
N GLY A 345 -25.20 8.43 26.28
CA GLY A 345 -24.47 8.94 27.45
C GLY A 345 -23.40 7.97 27.95
N GLU A 346 -23.69 6.67 27.99
CA GLU A 346 -22.72 5.66 28.45
C GLU A 346 -21.63 5.34 27.42
N ARG A 347 -21.94 5.39 26.12
CA ARG A 347 -20.98 5.08 25.04
C ARG A 347 -19.74 5.96 25.09
N SER A 348 -19.86 7.22 25.50
CA SER A 348 -18.75 8.17 25.54
C SER A 348 -17.82 8.01 26.76
N ARG A 349 -18.14 7.11 27.69
CA ARG A 349 -17.32 6.87 28.89
C ARG A 349 -16.07 6.04 28.56
N SER A 350 -15.09 6.08 29.45
CA SER A 350 -13.97 5.13 29.43
C SER A 350 -14.42 3.75 29.93
N THR A 351 -13.75 2.69 29.47
CA THR A 351 -13.93 1.33 29.96
C THR A 351 -13.77 1.27 31.48
N PRO A 352 -14.70 0.62 32.20
CA PRO A 352 -15.88 -0.11 31.71
C PRO A 352 -17.06 0.81 31.32
N ARG A 353 -17.50 0.72 30.06
CA ARG A 353 -18.63 1.49 29.50
C ARG A 353 -19.68 0.58 28.85
N LEU A 354 -20.84 1.12 28.52
CA LEU A 354 -21.76 0.48 27.58
C LEU A 354 -21.39 0.88 26.14
N ALA A 355 -20.84 -0.05 25.35
CA ALA A 355 -20.43 0.22 23.98
C ALA A 355 -21.63 0.49 23.05
N GLY A 356 -22.72 -0.24 23.25
CA GLY A 356 -23.95 -0.11 22.46
C GLY A 356 -25.01 -1.12 22.85
N ALA A 357 -26.04 -1.26 22.00
CA ALA A 357 -27.11 -2.23 22.18
C ALA A 357 -27.34 -3.07 20.92
N PHE A 358 -27.67 -4.33 21.11
CA PHE A 358 -28.19 -5.25 20.10
C PHE A 358 -29.64 -5.58 20.44
N VAL A 359 -30.55 -5.35 19.50
CA VAL A 359 -31.99 -5.59 19.67
C VAL A 359 -32.45 -6.64 18.66
N PHE A 360 -33.03 -7.74 19.14
CA PHE A 360 -33.75 -8.70 18.31
C PHE A 360 -35.27 -8.54 18.47
N ASP A 361 -35.91 -7.90 17.50
CA ASP A 361 -37.35 -7.63 17.47
C ASP A 361 -38.11 -8.75 16.75
N SER A 362 -39.40 -8.87 17.07
CA SER A 362 -40.34 -9.76 16.42
C SER A 362 -40.71 -9.32 15.01
N GLU A 363 -40.55 -8.05 14.68
CA GLU A 363 -40.90 -7.49 13.37
C GLU A 363 -39.77 -6.65 12.79
N VAL A 364 -39.81 -6.45 11.46
CA VAL A 364 -38.82 -5.64 10.74
C VAL A 364 -38.98 -4.17 11.12
N ARG A 365 -37.86 -3.48 11.40
CA ARG A 365 -37.86 -2.10 11.88
C ARG A 365 -36.81 -1.21 11.20
N VAL A 366 -37.10 0.08 11.14
CA VAL A 366 -36.15 1.17 10.88
C VAL A 366 -36.18 2.07 12.10
N LEU A 367 -35.03 2.34 12.73
CA LEU A 367 -34.95 3.23 13.90
C LEU A 367 -35.57 4.61 13.57
N ALA A 368 -36.38 5.16 14.48
CA ALA A 368 -36.98 6.47 14.27
C ALA A 368 -36.04 7.63 14.59
N ASP A 369 -35.12 7.44 15.54
CA ASP A 369 -34.18 8.47 15.98
C ASP A 369 -32.76 8.17 15.49
N GLU A 370 -32.21 9.08 14.69
CA GLU A 370 -30.91 8.91 14.05
C GLU A 370 -29.74 8.84 15.05
N ARG A 371 -29.91 9.35 16.28
CA ARG A 371 -28.88 9.27 17.32
C ARG A 371 -28.58 7.84 17.76
N LEU A 372 -29.51 6.90 17.53
CA LEU A 372 -29.31 5.48 17.82
C LEU A 372 -28.60 4.74 16.67
N ASN A 373 -28.60 5.27 15.45
CA ASN A 373 -28.06 4.57 14.28
C ASN A 373 -26.58 4.18 14.42
N SER A 374 -25.82 4.93 15.21
CA SER A 374 -24.40 4.68 15.44
C SER A 374 -24.10 3.81 16.65
N SER A 375 -25.12 3.37 17.41
CA SER A 375 -24.92 2.66 18.68
C SER A 375 -25.88 1.51 18.96
N VAL A 376 -26.93 1.36 18.16
CA VAL A 376 -27.93 0.30 18.30
C VAL A 376 -28.02 -0.51 17.01
N LEU A 377 -27.69 -1.79 17.11
CA LEU A 377 -27.90 -2.77 16.06
C LEU A 377 -29.28 -3.39 16.23
N TRP A 378 -30.23 -3.02 15.37
CA TRP A 378 -31.63 -3.50 15.44
C TRP A 378 -31.90 -4.53 14.35
N CYS A 379 -32.23 -5.75 14.74
CA CYS A 379 -32.49 -6.87 13.84
C CYS A 379 -33.89 -7.43 14.12
N PRO A 380 -34.67 -7.83 13.10
CA PRO A 380 -34.43 -7.61 11.68
C PRO A 380 -34.62 -6.13 11.28
N SER A 381 -33.79 -5.62 10.35
CA SER A 381 -33.91 -4.25 9.82
C SER A 381 -34.48 -4.21 8.39
N ALA A 382 -35.18 -3.13 8.05
CA ALA A 382 -35.48 -2.78 6.65
C ALA A 382 -34.45 -1.75 6.14
N LEU A 383 -34.11 -1.85 4.85
CA LEU A 383 -33.37 -0.78 4.18
C LEU A 383 -34.33 0.40 3.93
N PRO A 384 -33.94 1.65 4.22
CA PRO A 384 -34.78 2.81 3.91
C PRO A 384 -35.04 2.90 2.39
N ASP A 385 -36.30 3.04 1.99
CA ASP A 385 -36.65 3.25 0.57
C ASP A 385 -36.00 4.55 0.05
N GLY A 386 -35.16 4.44 -0.99
CA GLY A 386 -34.59 5.60 -1.70
C GLY A 386 -33.32 6.20 -1.11
N SER A 387 -32.50 5.43 -0.38
CA SER A 387 -31.19 5.91 0.10
C SER A 387 -30.30 6.38 -1.06
N SER A 388 -30.10 7.69 -1.18
CA SER A 388 -28.88 8.27 -1.76
C SER A 388 -27.68 7.61 -1.04
N PRO A 389 -26.55 7.34 -1.73
CA PRO A 389 -25.31 6.86 -1.08
C PRO A 389 -24.82 7.72 0.10
N GLU A 390 -25.41 8.90 0.32
CA GLU A 390 -25.13 9.80 1.44
C GLU A 390 -25.89 9.48 2.76
N ASN A 391 -26.97 8.67 2.73
CA ASN A 391 -27.77 8.32 3.91
C ASN A 391 -27.71 6.82 4.25
N VAL A 392 -26.51 6.24 4.19
CA VAL A 392 -26.29 4.82 4.47
C VAL A 392 -26.24 4.60 5.98
N ASN A 393 -27.31 4.03 6.55
CA ASN A 393 -27.29 3.54 7.92
C ASN A 393 -26.55 2.19 7.96
N LEU A 394 -25.27 2.18 8.37
CA LEU A 394 -24.43 0.98 8.47
C LEU A 394 -25.04 -0.09 9.41
N ALA A 395 -25.76 0.32 10.47
CA ALA A 395 -26.49 -0.61 11.34
C ALA A 395 -27.66 -1.29 10.61
N ALA A 396 -28.27 -0.61 9.64
CA ALA A 396 -29.34 -1.20 8.83
C ALA A 396 -28.78 -2.19 7.79
N LEU A 397 -27.56 -1.99 7.29
CA LEU A 397 -26.91 -2.87 6.29
C LEU A 397 -26.48 -4.23 6.85
N THR A 398 -26.15 -4.31 8.14
CA THR A 398 -25.59 -5.52 8.75
C THR A 398 -26.66 -6.57 9.10
N CYS A 399 -27.90 -6.16 9.35
CA CYS A 399 -29.04 -7.05 9.69
C CYS A 399 -30.22 -6.97 8.72
N ALA A 400 -30.01 -6.41 7.52
CA ALA A 400 -31.07 -6.21 6.54
C ALA A 400 -31.72 -7.55 6.17
N VAL A 401 -33.04 -7.61 6.26
CA VAL A 401 -33.79 -8.72 5.69
C VAL A 401 -33.69 -8.59 4.18
N ALA A 402 -32.97 -9.50 3.53
CA ALA A 402 -33.07 -9.66 2.08
C ALA A 402 -34.54 -9.99 1.76
N PRO A 403 -35.16 -9.36 0.74
CA PRO A 403 -36.53 -9.70 0.35
C PRO A 403 -36.63 -11.21 0.15
N ASP A 404 -37.68 -11.82 0.72
CA ASP A 404 -37.87 -13.28 0.79
C ASP A 404 -37.36 -13.97 -0.48
N ALA A 405 -36.26 -14.73 -0.36
CA ALA A 405 -35.82 -15.58 -1.47
C ALA A 405 -36.94 -16.60 -1.69
N PRO A 406 -37.63 -16.58 -2.85
CA PRO A 406 -38.80 -17.42 -3.04
C PRO A 406 -38.39 -18.88 -2.92
N ASP A 407 -39.24 -19.67 -2.25
CA ASP A 407 -39.07 -21.11 -2.14
C ASP A 407 -38.82 -21.71 -3.53
N PHE A 408 -37.82 -22.59 -3.61
CA PHE A 408 -37.48 -23.25 -4.86
C PHE A 408 -38.31 -24.51 -5.01
N GLU A 409 -39.21 -24.52 -6.01
CA GLU A 409 -40.07 -25.67 -6.31
C GLU A 409 -39.47 -26.55 -7.43
N LEU A 410 -39.29 -27.85 -7.14
CA LEU A 410 -38.94 -28.89 -8.09
C LEU A 410 -39.98 -30.01 -8.05
N GLY A 411 -41.09 -29.83 -8.76
CA GLY A 411 -42.19 -30.80 -8.75
C GLY A 411 -42.88 -30.85 -7.37
N PRO A 412 -42.98 -32.01 -6.68
CA PRO A 412 -43.58 -32.09 -5.35
C PRO A 412 -42.64 -31.64 -4.22
N PHE A 413 -41.40 -31.26 -4.55
CA PHE A 413 -40.39 -30.82 -3.60
C PHE A 413 -40.36 -29.30 -3.52
N THR A 414 -40.49 -28.74 -2.33
CA THR A 414 -40.18 -27.33 -2.05
C THR A 414 -38.94 -27.24 -1.19
N PHE A 415 -38.06 -26.29 -1.47
CA PHE A 415 -36.87 -26.04 -0.67
C PHE A 415 -36.85 -24.60 -0.19
N GLY A 416 -36.56 -24.42 1.11
CA GLY A 416 -36.47 -23.12 1.76
C GLY A 416 -35.33 -23.08 2.77
N GLN A 417 -34.93 -21.88 3.15
CA GLN A 417 -33.96 -21.65 4.22
C GLN A 417 -34.39 -20.43 5.02
N LEU A 418 -34.44 -20.57 6.34
CA LEU A 418 -34.77 -19.47 7.24
C LEU A 418 -33.49 -18.69 7.59
N PRO A 419 -33.50 -17.34 7.51
CA PRO A 419 -32.41 -16.53 8.05
C PRO A 419 -32.21 -16.76 9.55
N ILE A 420 -31.01 -16.44 10.04
CA ILE A 420 -30.68 -16.66 11.45
C ILE A 420 -31.30 -15.63 12.40
N LEU A 421 -31.72 -14.45 11.94
CA LEU A 421 -32.50 -13.49 12.75
C LEU A 421 -33.76 -13.04 11.99
N PRO A 422 -34.78 -13.91 11.84
CA PRO A 422 -35.96 -13.69 11.03
C PRO A 422 -36.99 -12.89 11.81
N SER A 423 -37.91 -12.24 11.09
CA SER A 423 -39.12 -11.74 11.70
C SER A 423 -40.06 -12.89 12.08
N ARG A 424 -41.04 -12.61 12.95
CA ARG A 424 -42.12 -13.52 13.31
C ARG A 424 -42.87 -14.04 12.09
N GLY A 425 -43.16 -13.17 11.13
CA GLY A 425 -43.83 -13.55 9.88
C GLY A 425 -43.04 -14.62 9.12
N MET A 426 -41.75 -14.36 8.89
CA MET A 426 -40.85 -15.30 8.21
C MET A 426 -40.72 -16.63 8.95
N TYR A 427 -40.57 -16.59 10.28
CA TYR A 427 -40.50 -17.80 11.10
C TYR A 427 -41.78 -18.63 10.99
N ASN A 428 -42.94 -18.00 11.17
CA ASN A 428 -44.24 -18.67 11.17
C ASN A 428 -44.60 -19.25 9.80
N ASP A 429 -44.30 -18.52 8.72
CA ASP A 429 -44.49 -19.04 7.36
C ASP A 429 -43.55 -20.21 7.06
N PHE A 430 -42.30 -20.15 7.53
CA PHE A 430 -41.34 -21.23 7.36
C PHE A 430 -41.73 -22.50 8.13
N VAL A 431 -42.05 -22.41 9.42
CA VAL A 431 -42.34 -23.61 10.23
C VAL A 431 -43.65 -24.28 9.83
N ARG A 432 -44.61 -23.53 9.25
CA ARG A 432 -45.82 -24.09 8.64
C ARG A 432 -45.50 -25.09 7.52
N THR A 433 -44.41 -24.85 6.77
CA THR A 433 -44.00 -25.67 5.63
C THR A 433 -42.96 -26.73 6.01
N TYR A 434 -41.99 -26.36 6.85
CA TYR A 434 -40.75 -27.12 7.06
C TYR A 434 -40.53 -27.63 8.51
N SER A 435 -41.40 -27.27 9.46
CA SER A 435 -41.28 -27.57 10.91
C SER A 435 -40.17 -26.82 11.66
N GLU A 436 -40.36 -26.67 12.97
CA GLU A 436 -39.43 -25.98 13.89
C GLU A 436 -38.04 -26.61 13.93
N ARG A 437 -37.94 -27.93 13.78
CA ARG A 437 -36.65 -28.66 13.80
C ARG A 437 -35.73 -28.29 12.63
N GLN A 438 -36.26 -27.61 11.62
CA GLN A 438 -35.53 -27.18 10.44
C GLN A 438 -35.28 -25.66 10.43
N ALA A 439 -35.65 -24.95 11.51
CA ALA A 439 -35.45 -23.51 11.59
C ALA A 439 -33.97 -23.12 11.79
N GLY A 440 -33.09 -24.08 12.09
CA GLY A 440 -31.71 -23.83 12.50
C GLY A 440 -31.62 -23.26 13.92
N SER A 441 -30.40 -23.00 14.38
CA SER A 441 -30.13 -22.58 15.74
C SER A 441 -28.85 -21.77 15.85
N ILE A 442 -28.80 -20.79 16.76
CA ILE A 442 -27.53 -20.15 17.17
C ILE A 442 -26.80 -21.04 18.17
N ARG A 443 -25.48 -21.13 18.04
CA ARG A 443 -24.58 -21.91 18.90
C ARG A 443 -23.82 -21.04 19.88
N SER A 444 -23.39 -19.86 19.44
CA SER A 444 -22.80 -18.83 20.30
C SER A 444 -23.05 -17.42 19.74
N LEU A 445 -23.23 -16.46 20.65
CA LEU A 445 -23.13 -15.03 20.36
C LEU A 445 -21.97 -14.43 21.15
N GLU A 446 -20.98 -13.90 20.45
CA GLU A 446 -19.83 -13.24 21.04
C GLU A 446 -19.85 -11.75 20.65
N PHE A 447 -19.71 -10.87 21.64
CA PHE A 447 -19.63 -9.44 21.43
C PHE A 447 -18.21 -8.98 21.73
N ARG A 448 -17.63 -8.13 20.88
CA ARG A 448 -16.31 -7.53 21.10
C ARG A 448 -16.39 -6.02 20.99
N ALA A 449 -15.65 -5.32 21.85
CA ALA A 449 -15.59 -3.85 21.86
C ALA A 449 -14.13 -3.39 22.06
N PRO A 450 -13.73 -2.24 21.48
CA PRO A 450 -12.41 -1.66 21.70
C PRO A 450 -12.32 -1.17 23.14
N ARG A 451 -11.21 -1.49 23.80
CA ARG A 451 -10.94 -1.03 25.16
C ARG A 451 -10.61 0.47 25.17
N PHE A 452 -11.37 1.22 25.95
CA PHE A 452 -11.25 2.66 26.12
C PHE A 452 -10.57 2.97 27.44
N SER A 453 -9.23 3.03 27.49
CA SER A 453 -8.55 3.38 28.75
C SER A 453 -8.88 4.82 29.17
N THR A 454 -8.76 5.18 30.45
CA THR A 454 -8.94 6.57 30.91
C THR A 454 -7.97 7.56 30.26
N THR A 455 -6.90 7.05 29.66
CA THR A 455 -5.96 7.85 28.90
C THR A 455 -6.35 7.92 27.43
N ALA A 456 -7.08 6.93 26.87
CA ALA A 456 -7.36 6.83 25.44
C ALA A 456 -8.34 7.90 25.01
N ASP A 457 -8.09 8.47 23.82
CA ASP A 457 -8.97 9.48 23.26
C ASP A 457 -9.84 8.85 22.18
N HIS A 458 -11.12 9.22 22.21
CA HIS A 458 -12.15 8.63 21.39
C HIS A 458 -12.89 9.72 20.67
N VAL A 459 -12.96 9.58 19.35
CA VAL A 459 -13.63 10.54 18.49
C VAL A 459 -14.85 9.86 17.89
N ASP A 460 -16.03 10.34 18.23
CA ASP A 460 -17.28 9.84 17.66
C ASP A 460 -17.49 10.48 16.29
N LEU A 461 -17.59 9.66 15.24
CA LEU A 461 -17.86 10.12 13.88
C LEU A 461 -19.36 10.05 13.54
N GLY A 462 -20.23 9.92 14.55
CA GLY A 462 -21.67 9.85 14.36
C GLY A 462 -22.07 8.59 13.60
N ALA A 463 -22.85 8.74 12.53
CA ALA A 463 -23.37 7.63 11.74
C ALA A 463 -22.28 6.82 11.00
N PHE A 464 -21.07 7.37 10.86
CA PHE A 464 -19.96 6.72 10.16
C PHE A 464 -19.17 5.74 11.02
N GLY A 465 -19.14 5.93 12.35
CA GLY A 465 -18.36 5.08 13.24
C GLY A 465 -17.69 5.83 14.38
N SER A 466 -16.57 5.30 14.86
CA SER A 466 -15.76 5.92 15.91
C SER A 466 -14.27 5.66 15.70
N VAL A 467 -13.42 6.55 16.20
CA VAL A 467 -11.96 6.38 16.16
C VAL A 467 -11.43 6.23 17.57
N THR A 468 -10.50 5.30 17.76
CA THR A 468 -9.78 5.11 19.02
C THR A 468 -8.31 5.41 18.84
N PHE A 469 -7.81 6.43 19.55
CA PHE A 469 -6.40 6.75 19.64
C PHE A 469 -5.79 6.05 20.84
N LEU A 470 -4.81 5.18 20.56
CA LEU A 470 -4.15 4.36 21.55
C LEU A 470 -2.96 5.14 22.11
N ASN A 471 -3.01 5.48 23.40
CA ASN A 471 -2.00 6.34 24.02
C ASN A 471 -0.58 5.88 23.77
N GLY A 472 0.22 6.79 23.21
CA GLY A 472 1.63 6.56 22.96
C GLY A 472 1.91 6.05 21.55
N GLU A 473 0.90 5.63 20.80
CA GLU A 473 1.06 5.26 19.40
C GLU A 473 1.11 6.54 18.54
N ARG A 474 2.33 7.00 18.28
CA ARG A 474 2.59 8.24 17.56
C ARG A 474 3.83 8.13 16.68
N ILE A 475 3.88 8.97 15.66
CA ILE A 475 5.07 9.19 14.83
C ILE A 475 5.55 10.61 15.13
N THR A 476 6.83 10.75 15.49
CA THR A 476 7.46 12.04 15.81
C THR A 476 8.59 12.33 14.83
N PRO A 477 8.29 12.84 13.62
CA PRO A 477 9.31 13.20 12.64
C PRO A 477 9.88 14.60 12.89
N ASP A 478 11.05 14.86 12.30
CA ASP A 478 11.58 16.21 12.15
C ASP A 478 10.96 16.89 10.91
N ALA A 479 10.98 18.22 10.84
CA ALA A 479 10.39 18.99 9.74
C ALA A 479 10.98 18.70 8.34
N GLU A 480 12.19 18.15 8.27
CA GLU A 480 12.90 17.82 7.02
C GLU A 480 12.75 16.34 6.63
N ASP A 481 12.04 15.56 7.45
CA ASP A 481 11.74 14.17 7.17
C ASP A 481 10.71 14.06 6.03
N ALA A 482 10.53 12.84 5.54
CA ALA A 482 9.53 12.56 4.52
C ALA A 482 8.94 11.17 4.70
N PHE A 483 7.74 10.97 4.18
CA PHE A 483 7.09 9.66 4.20
C PHE A 483 6.80 9.12 2.80
N SER A 484 6.64 7.81 2.72
CA SER A 484 6.14 7.10 1.54
C SER A 484 5.10 6.09 2.01
N TYR A 485 3.92 6.10 1.39
CA TYR A 485 2.84 5.18 1.68
C TYR A 485 2.68 4.13 0.57
N CYS A 486 2.49 2.87 0.98
CA CYS A 486 2.21 1.75 0.10
C CYS A 486 0.70 1.45 0.08
N PRO A 487 -0.01 1.73 -1.03
CA PRO A 487 -1.43 1.44 -1.16
C PRO A 487 -1.76 -0.03 -0.83
N ALA A 488 -2.89 -0.26 -0.18
CA ALA A 488 -3.39 -1.59 0.17
C ALA A 488 -4.49 -2.05 -0.78
N ASP A 489 -4.53 -3.36 -1.03
CA ASP A 489 -5.68 -4.02 -1.63
C ASP A 489 -6.78 -4.09 -0.56
N GLY A 490 -7.45 -2.97 -0.30
CA GLY A 490 -8.50 -2.86 0.72
C GLY A 490 -8.41 -1.61 1.57
N PHE A 491 -9.45 -1.40 2.37
CA PHE A 491 -9.53 -0.27 3.31
C PHE A 491 -8.56 -0.48 4.48
N MET A 492 -7.70 0.50 4.74
CA MET A 492 -6.83 0.53 5.92
C MET A 492 -7.53 1.37 7.00
N PRO A 493 -7.95 0.78 8.13
CA PRO A 493 -8.68 1.49 9.19
C PRO A 493 -7.77 2.34 10.07
N VAL A 494 -6.51 2.59 9.66
CA VAL A 494 -5.55 3.38 10.42
C VAL A 494 -5.65 4.84 9.98
N VAL A 495 -5.77 5.70 10.98
CA VAL A 495 -5.92 7.14 10.81
C VAL A 495 -4.89 7.85 11.69
N PHE A 496 -4.64 9.12 11.40
CA PHE A 496 -3.82 9.99 12.24
C PHE A 496 -4.53 11.31 12.54
N ARG A 497 -4.03 12.02 13.54
CA ARG A 497 -4.37 13.42 13.83
C ARG A 497 -3.15 14.17 14.33
N THR A 498 -3.21 15.49 14.31
CA THR A 498 -2.08 16.35 14.68
C THR A 498 -2.51 17.49 15.63
N PRO A 499 -1.56 18.25 16.21
CA PRO A 499 -1.89 19.49 16.89
C PRO A 499 -2.63 20.49 15.99
N PHE A 500 -2.27 20.60 14.70
CA PHE A 500 -2.94 21.51 13.78
C PHE A 500 -4.39 21.10 13.51
N THR A 501 -4.68 19.81 13.29
CA THR A 501 -6.06 19.36 13.06
C THR A 501 -6.98 19.65 14.25
N ARG A 502 -6.42 19.77 15.46
CA ARG A 502 -7.16 20.13 16.68
C ARG A 502 -7.30 21.64 16.91
N SER A 503 -6.70 22.47 16.06
CA SER A 503 -6.71 23.92 16.21
C SER A 503 -8.01 24.56 15.71
N GLU A 504 -8.40 25.69 16.31
CA GLU A 504 -9.53 26.51 15.85
C GLU A 504 -9.29 27.06 14.43
N ALA A 505 -8.03 27.27 14.05
CA ALA A 505 -7.66 27.71 12.71
C ALA A 505 -8.00 26.67 11.66
N PHE A 506 -7.66 25.39 11.90
CA PHE A 506 -8.01 24.30 11.00
C PHE A 506 -9.53 24.13 10.86
N ARG A 507 -10.26 24.14 11.98
CA ARG A 507 -11.73 24.08 11.97
C ARG A 507 -12.34 25.15 11.06
N ARG A 508 -11.94 26.41 11.23
CA ARG A 508 -12.44 27.53 10.43
C ARG A 508 -12.07 27.42 8.94
N SER A 509 -10.85 27.02 8.61
CA SER A 509 -10.45 26.82 7.21
C SER A 509 -11.22 25.68 6.55
N LEU A 510 -11.50 24.62 7.30
CA LEU A 510 -12.28 23.49 6.82
C LEU A 510 -13.76 23.86 6.65
N GLU A 511 -14.34 24.62 7.58
CA GLU A 511 -15.69 25.20 7.46
C GLU A 511 -15.80 26.04 6.17
N GLU A 512 -14.84 26.92 5.90
CA GLU A 512 -14.81 27.75 4.68
C GLU A 512 -14.74 26.90 3.39
N LEU A 513 -13.91 25.84 3.37
CA LEU A 513 -13.77 24.92 2.22
C LEU A 513 -15.00 24.03 2.01
N CYS A 514 -15.72 23.71 3.09
CA CYS A 514 -16.95 22.96 3.04
C CYS A 514 -18.12 23.82 2.58
N GLU A 515 -18.22 25.06 3.08
CA GLU A 515 -19.21 26.03 2.63
C GLU A 515 -19.01 26.42 1.15
N SER A 516 -17.77 26.39 0.65
CA SER A 516 -17.46 26.65 -0.77
C SER A 516 -17.74 25.46 -1.70
N GLY A 517 -17.94 24.25 -1.15
CA GLY A 517 -18.12 23.01 -1.90
C GLY A 517 -16.84 22.49 -2.57
N GLU A 518 -15.67 22.95 -2.12
CA GLU A 518 -14.36 22.50 -2.62
C GLU A 518 -13.96 21.11 -2.10
N LEU A 519 -14.56 20.68 -0.97
CA LEU A 519 -14.42 19.34 -0.43
C LEU A 519 -15.69 18.49 -0.64
N PRO A 520 -15.56 17.18 -0.86
CA PRO A 520 -16.71 16.28 -0.87
C PRO A 520 -17.52 16.37 0.44
N GLU A 521 -18.85 16.34 0.35
CA GLU A 521 -19.75 16.50 1.50
C GLU A 521 -19.48 15.46 2.61
N ALA A 522 -19.04 14.25 2.25
CA ALA A 522 -18.60 13.22 3.20
C ALA A 522 -17.38 13.65 4.04
N PHE A 523 -16.42 14.39 3.45
CA PHE A 523 -15.29 14.98 4.16
C PHE A 523 -15.76 16.13 5.07
N CYS A 524 -16.79 16.85 4.64
CA CYS A 524 -17.41 17.92 5.39
C CYS A 524 -18.29 17.44 6.55
N LEU A 525 -18.76 16.19 6.54
CA LEU A 525 -19.44 15.58 7.69
C LEU A 525 -18.46 15.09 8.77
N SER A 526 -17.20 14.83 8.43
CA SER A 526 -16.13 14.51 9.38
C SER A 526 -15.50 15.73 10.08
N THR A 527 -15.95 16.94 9.76
CA THR A 527 -15.34 18.24 10.10
C THR A 527 -15.13 18.54 11.58
N ASP A 528 -15.84 17.88 12.50
CA ASP A 528 -15.64 18.05 13.94
C ASP A 528 -14.50 17.19 14.52
N THR A 529 -13.97 16.25 13.74
CA THR A 529 -13.30 15.07 14.30
C THR A 529 -11.79 15.12 14.21
N ALA A 530 -11.22 16.03 13.40
CA ALA A 530 -9.78 16.29 13.33
C ALA A 530 -8.93 15.03 12.98
N VAL A 531 -9.51 14.06 12.28
CA VAL A 531 -8.91 12.77 11.91
C VAL A 531 -8.69 12.67 10.41
N ILE A 532 -7.56 12.11 9.99
CA ILE A 532 -7.16 11.97 8.58
C ILE A 532 -6.69 10.53 8.32
N PRO A 533 -7.06 9.89 7.19
CA PRO A 533 -6.55 8.56 6.83
C PRO A 533 -5.02 8.52 6.69
N LEU A 534 -4.37 7.42 7.12
CA LEU A 534 -2.91 7.27 7.13
C LEU A 534 -2.25 7.50 5.75
N GLU A 535 -2.96 7.18 4.67
CA GLU A 535 -2.47 7.34 3.29
C GLU A 535 -2.11 8.79 2.93
N TYR A 536 -2.71 9.77 3.62
CA TYR A 536 -2.42 11.20 3.40
C TYR A 536 -1.25 11.73 4.23
N LEU A 537 -0.67 10.92 5.12
CA LEU A 537 0.46 11.34 5.96
C LEU A 537 1.64 11.91 5.14
N PRO A 538 2.05 11.32 4.00
CA PRO A 538 3.15 11.84 3.20
C PRO A 538 2.93 13.27 2.69
N ASP A 539 1.79 13.52 2.05
CA ASP A 539 1.45 14.83 1.51
C ASP A 539 1.23 15.84 2.65
N TRP A 540 0.57 15.42 3.73
CA TRP A 540 0.34 16.26 4.91
C TRP A 540 1.65 16.72 5.57
N HIS A 541 2.62 15.82 5.74
CA HIS A 541 3.91 16.19 6.32
C HIS A 541 4.73 17.07 5.39
N ALA A 542 4.67 16.84 4.07
CA ALA A 542 5.35 17.70 3.10
C ALA A 542 4.85 19.15 3.13
N ASP A 543 3.54 19.35 3.37
CA ASP A 543 2.92 20.68 3.37
C ASP A 543 3.04 21.41 4.72
N LEU A 544 2.93 20.68 5.84
CA LEU A 544 2.80 21.27 7.17
C LEU A 544 3.98 21.01 8.10
N ALA A 545 4.81 20.01 7.81
CA ALA A 545 6.00 19.65 8.58
C ALA A 545 5.76 19.53 10.10
N GLU A 546 4.62 18.94 10.49
CA GLU A 546 4.29 18.75 11.91
C GLU A 546 5.17 17.67 12.56
N GLU A 547 5.41 17.81 13.86
CA GLU A 547 6.35 16.96 14.62
C GLU A 547 5.66 15.87 15.46
N ASP A 548 4.33 15.79 15.45
CA ASP A 548 3.56 14.83 16.26
C ASP A 548 2.30 14.35 15.52
N TYR A 549 2.32 13.09 15.10
CA TYR A 549 1.22 12.40 14.45
C TYR A 549 0.71 11.29 15.36
N GLU A 550 -0.46 11.49 15.96
CA GLU A 550 -1.07 10.48 16.83
C GLU A 550 -1.86 9.49 15.98
N LEU A 551 -1.61 8.19 16.16
CA LEU A 551 -2.24 7.13 15.37
C LEU A 551 -3.48 6.56 16.07
N GLY A 552 -4.51 6.30 15.28
CA GLY A 552 -5.77 5.72 15.74
C GLY A 552 -6.31 4.65 14.80
N ILE A 553 -7.29 3.90 15.29
CA ILE A 553 -8.03 2.90 14.51
C ILE A 553 -9.48 3.36 14.39
N PHE A 554 -9.99 3.37 13.16
CA PHE A 554 -11.38 3.62 12.84
C PHE A 554 -12.20 2.32 12.94
N TRP A 555 -13.37 2.43 13.58
CA TRP A 555 -14.36 1.38 13.75
C TRP A 555 -15.66 1.84 13.11
N ASP A 556 -16.21 1.02 12.22
CA ASP A 556 -17.48 1.27 11.54
C ASP A 556 -18.71 1.22 12.47
N PHE A 557 -18.60 0.50 13.58
CA PHE A 557 -19.63 0.37 14.61
C PHE A 557 -18.98 0.42 16.01
N PRO A 558 -19.70 0.53 17.14
CA PRO A 558 -19.04 0.55 18.45
C PRO A 558 -18.74 -0.84 19.04
N PHE A 559 -19.26 -1.92 18.45
CA PHE A 559 -18.96 -3.30 18.81
C PHE A 559 -19.09 -4.24 17.61
N LEU A 560 -18.42 -5.39 17.67
CA LEU A 560 -18.58 -6.51 16.73
C LEU A 560 -19.47 -7.58 17.37
N LEU A 561 -20.46 -8.08 16.63
CA LEU A 561 -21.19 -9.30 17.00
C LEU A 561 -20.77 -10.45 16.09
N ARG A 562 -20.26 -11.52 16.68
CA ARG A 562 -20.00 -12.78 15.99
C ARG A 562 -21.07 -13.80 16.37
N ALA A 563 -21.80 -14.29 15.39
CA ALA A 563 -22.78 -15.36 15.58
C ALA A 563 -22.28 -16.65 14.93
N GLN A 564 -22.11 -17.69 15.74
CA GLN A 564 -21.93 -19.05 15.24
C GLN A 564 -23.29 -19.73 15.20
N TYR A 565 -23.63 -20.36 14.09
CA TYR A 565 -24.96 -20.91 13.90
C TYR A 565 -24.97 -22.19 13.07
N GLU A 566 -26.11 -22.88 13.13
CA GLU A 566 -26.46 -23.98 12.26
C GLU A 566 -27.67 -23.54 11.44
N THR A 567 -27.52 -23.50 10.11
CA THR A 567 -28.66 -23.36 9.20
C THR A 567 -29.05 -24.73 8.68
N VAL A 568 -30.33 -24.90 8.38
CA VAL A 568 -30.83 -26.11 7.75
C VAL A 568 -31.39 -25.72 6.39
N ARG A 569 -30.88 -26.34 5.33
CA ARG A 569 -31.57 -26.31 4.04
C ARG A 569 -32.74 -27.27 4.15
N ALA A 570 -33.92 -26.70 4.30
CA ALA A 570 -35.16 -27.43 4.50
C ALA A 570 -35.76 -27.83 3.15
N GLY A 571 -36.23 -29.06 3.07
CA GLY A 571 -37.00 -29.60 1.97
C GLY A 571 -38.32 -30.16 2.49
N SER A 572 -39.40 -29.95 1.75
CA SER A 572 -40.68 -30.57 2.05
C SER A 572 -41.16 -31.36 0.82
N VAL A 573 -41.74 -32.54 1.04
CA VAL A 573 -42.43 -33.30 -0.02
C VAL A 573 -43.91 -33.32 0.29
N THR A 574 -44.72 -32.74 -0.60
CA THR A 574 -46.18 -32.77 -0.46
C THR A 574 -46.78 -33.84 -1.37
N ALA A 575 -47.42 -34.84 -0.78
CA ALA A 575 -48.20 -35.85 -1.51
C ALA A 575 -49.52 -36.13 -0.77
N VAL A 576 -50.64 -35.97 -1.48
CA VAL A 576 -51.99 -36.30 -0.97
C VAL A 576 -52.33 -35.59 0.35
N GLY A 577 -51.93 -34.33 0.50
CA GLY A 577 -52.23 -33.49 1.68
C GLY A 577 -51.35 -33.76 2.91
N LEU A 578 -50.32 -34.60 2.79
CA LEU A 578 -49.31 -34.82 3.82
C LEU A 578 -47.96 -34.26 3.37
N SER A 579 -47.37 -33.37 4.19
CA SER A 579 -46.02 -32.83 3.96
C SER A 579 -45.01 -33.52 4.88
N ILE A 580 -43.94 -34.07 4.30
CA ILE A 580 -42.83 -34.67 5.05
C ILE A 580 -41.61 -33.76 4.94
N PRO A 581 -41.19 -33.11 6.04
CA PRO A 581 -39.99 -32.28 6.03
C PRO A 581 -38.70 -33.13 6.16
N PHE A 582 -37.66 -32.76 5.41
CA PHE A 582 -36.30 -33.30 5.49
C PHE A 582 -35.28 -32.15 5.35
N GLY A 583 -34.05 -32.28 5.83
CA GLY A 583 -33.11 -31.16 5.77
C GLY A 583 -31.67 -31.56 5.96
N LEU A 584 -30.77 -30.71 5.46
CA LEU A 584 -29.33 -30.85 5.62
C LEU A 584 -28.83 -29.67 6.47
N ALA A 585 -28.31 -29.98 7.65
CA ALA A 585 -27.71 -28.99 8.55
C ALA A 585 -26.31 -28.60 8.05
N GLN A 586 -26.00 -27.31 8.12
CA GLN A 586 -24.69 -26.74 7.82
C GLN A 586 -24.33 -25.74 8.92
N ASN A 587 -23.11 -25.84 9.42
CA ASN A 587 -22.56 -24.86 10.34
C ASN A 587 -22.09 -23.65 9.55
N GLY A 588 -22.31 -22.46 10.08
CA GLY A 588 -21.80 -21.21 9.56
C GLY A 588 -21.41 -20.27 10.68
N ASP A 589 -20.62 -19.28 10.34
CA ASP A 589 -20.32 -18.11 11.16
C ASP A 589 -20.65 -16.85 10.35
N THR A 590 -21.08 -15.81 11.06
CA THR A 590 -21.26 -14.49 10.49
C THR A 590 -20.81 -13.43 11.49
N TYR A 591 -20.31 -12.34 10.95
CA TYR A 591 -19.94 -11.14 11.69
C TYR A 591 -20.91 -10.03 11.32
N LEU A 592 -21.34 -9.28 12.32
CA LEU A 592 -22.11 -8.06 12.14
C LEU A 592 -21.18 -6.90 12.52
N GLY A 593 -20.58 -6.31 11.49
CA GLY A 593 -19.46 -5.35 11.53
C GLY A 593 -18.49 -5.58 10.35
N THR A 594 -17.60 -4.63 10.07
CA THR A 594 -16.57 -4.76 9.02
C THR A 594 -15.46 -5.75 9.39
N GLU A 595 -14.71 -6.22 8.38
CA GLU A 595 -13.57 -7.14 8.57
C GLU A 595 -12.47 -6.55 9.47
N THR A 596 -12.39 -5.21 9.59
CA THR A 596 -11.57 -4.43 10.53
C THR A 596 -11.53 -5.03 11.95
N TRP A 597 -12.62 -5.62 12.41
CA TRP A 597 -12.71 -6.18 13.77
C TRP A 597 -12.03 -7.54 13.96
N LEU A 598 -11.69 -8.22 12.86
CA LEU A 598 -11.03 -9.51 12.88
C LEU A 598 -9.53 -9.37 13.10
N ASP A 599 -8.96 -8.22 12.75
CA ASP A 599 -7.54 -7.97 12.86
C ASP A 599 -7.15 -7.65 14.32
N GLU A 600 -6.25 -8.47 14.86
CA GLU A 600 -5.64 -8.22 16.18
C GLU A 600 -4.55 -7.15 16.10
N ALA A 601 -4.03 -6.86 14.90
CA ALA A 601 -2.98 -5.90 14.66
C ALA A 601 -2.90 -5.45 13.20
N TYR A 602 -2.54 -4.18 13.00
CA TYR A 602 -2.28 -3.58 11.70
C TYR A 602 -0.78 -3.42 11.50
N VAL A 603 -0.20 -4.21 10.58
CA VAL A 603 1.23 -4.15 10.26
C VAL A 603 1.50 -2.96 9.35
N LEU A 604 2.17 -1.95 9.89
CA LEU A 604 2.52 -0.72 9.18
C LEU A 604 3.96 -0.71 8.68
N GLU A 605 4.79 -1.65 9.13
CA GLU A 605 6.22 -1.72 8.84
C GLU A 605 6.52 -1.64 7.32
N ASP A 606 5.67 -2.34 6.58
CA ASP A 606 5.74 -2.52 5.13
C ASP A 606 4.89 -1.51 4.36
N ARG A 607 4.11 -0.70 5.08
CA ARG A 607 3.09 0.20 4.53
C ARG A 607 3.49 1.66 4.56
N LEU A 608 4.24 2.05 5.59
CA LEU A 608 4.61 3.43 5.80
C LEU A 608 6.12 3.52 6.06
N ALA A 609 6.83 4.06 5.08
CA ALA A 609 8.25 4.32 5.16
C ALA A 609 8.51 5.76 5.63
N HIS A 610 9.48 5.93 6.50
CA HIS A 610 9.96 7.20 7.05
C HIS A 610 11.39 7.44 6.60
N CYS A 611 11.56 8.38 5.69
CA CYS A 611 12.86 8.92 5.34
C CYS A 611 13.23 9.99 6.36
N ARG A 612 14.36 9.80 7.04
CA ARG A 612 14.84 10.76 8.06
C ARG A 612 15.94 11.68 7.55
N ARG A 613 16.70 11.20 6.57
CA ARG A 613 17.94 11.85 6.15
C ARG A 613 18.11 11.67 4.66
N PHE A 614 18.61 12.72 4.00
CA PHE A 614 18.87 12.72 2.56
C PHE A 614 17.64 12.52 1.68
N CYS A 615 16.45 12.90 2.15
CA CYS A 615 15.20 12.73 1.40
C CYS A 615 15.17 13.55 0.10
N ALA A 616 16.00 14.59 0.00
CA ALA A 616 16.22 15.38 -1.22
C ALA A 616 17.37 14.87 -2.12
N HIS A 617 18.05 13.78 -1.74
CA HIS A 617 19.09 13.15 -2.54
C HIS A 617 18.49 12.15 -3.54
N PRO A 618 19.25 11.77 -4.58
CA PRO A 618 18.82 10.73 -5.50
C PRO A 618 18.61 9.39 -4.83
N THR A 619 17.77 8.58 -5.45
CA THR A 619 17.21 7.39 -4.81
C THR A 619 17.13 6.21 -5.78
N PHE A 620 16.58 5.07 -5.35
CA PHE A 620 16.31 3.94 -6.23
C PHE A 620 14.81 3.68 -6.37
N ASP A 621 14.34 3.24 -7.52
CA ASP A 621 12.99 2.70 -7.58
C ASP A 621 12.92 1.24 -7.07
N SER A 622 11.71 0.69 -7.03
CA SER A 622 11.47 -0.69 -6.58
C SER A 622 12.05 -1.77 -7.50
N ALA A 623 12.50 -1.43 -8.71
CA ALA A 623 13.26 -2.31 -9.59
C ALA A 623 14.78 -2.17 -9.39
N GLY A 624 15.19 -1.41 -8.36
CA GLY A 624 16.56 -1.06 -8.05
C GLY A 624 17.14 0.01 -8.96
N VAL A 625 16.42 0.59 -9.93
CA VAL A 625 17.01 1.56 -10.88
C VAL A 625 17.42 2.83 -10.15
N TYR A 626 18.64 3.31 -10.39
CA TYR A 626 19.12 4.54 -9.75
C TYR A 626 18.49 5.79 -10.40
N GLN A 627 17.63 6.47 -9.65
CA GLN A 627 16.85 7.63 -10.06
C GLN A 627 17.58 8.93 -9.68
N ILE A 628 18.49 9.33 -10.56
CA ILE A 628 19.48 10.38 -10.26
C ILE A 628 18.92 11.80 -10.10
N SER A 629 17.74 12.05 -10.67
CA SER A 629 17.04 13.34 -10.67
C SER A 629 15.79 13.36 -9.77
N LEU A 630 15.42 12.22 -9.18
CA LEU A 630 14.20 12.10 -8.39
C LEU A 630 14.54 12.09 -6.90
N PRO A 631 14.11 13.10 -6.13
CA PRO A 631 14.16 13.04 -4.68
C PRO A 631 13.08 12.09 -4.14
N PHE A 632 13.26 11.61 -2.91
CA PHE A 632 12.26 10.78 -2.23
C PHE A 632 10.93 11.54 -2.05
N SER A 633 10.99 12.76 -1.52
CA SER A 633 9.85 13.54 -1.00
C SER A 633 9.09 14.45 -1.99
N PRO A 634 9.02 14.08 -3.27
CA PRO A 634 7.67 14.11 -3.86
C PRO A 634 7.37 12.89 -4.72
N THR A 635 8.40 12.11 -5.07
CA THR A 635 8.27 11.04 -6.06
C THR A 635 7.60 9.82 -5.46
N PHE A 636 7.91 9.51 -4.20
CA PHE A 636 7.48 8.28 -3.55
C PHE A 636 6.48 8.49 -2.43
N ALA A 637 6.00 9.74 -2.23
CA ALA A 637 4.97 10.06 -1.25
C ALA A 637 3.78 9.08 -1.35
N ASN A 638 3.30 8.86 -2.57
CA ASN A 638 2.17 7.96 -2.87
C ASN A 638 2.58 6.70 -3.67
N ALA A 639 3.86 6.31 -3.61
CA ALA A 639 4.37 5.11 -4.28
C ALA A 639 5.28 4.34 -3.32
N CYS A 640 5.00 3.05 -3.14
CA CYS A 640 5.77 2.16 -2.27
C CYS A 640 7.27 2.27 -2.54
N TYR A 641 8.02 2.84 -1.60
CA TYR A 641 9.47 2.90 -1.67
C TYR A 641 10.11 1.70 -0.97
N ARG A 642 10.56 0.73 -1.77
CA ARG A 642 11.33 -0.45 -1.33
C ARG A 642 12.54 -0.62 -2.24
N PRO A 643 13.61 0.16 -2.03
CA PRO A 643 14.77 0.15 -2.90
C PRO A 643 15.54 -1.17 -2.74
N ASP A 644 16.21 -1.58 -3.81
CA ASP A 644 17.24 -2.63 -3.77
C ASP A 644 18.61 -1.98 -3.96
N PRO A 645 19.26 -1.49 -2.88
CA PRO A 645 20.53 -0.80 -2.96
C PRO A 645 21.66 -1.78 -3.34
N PRO A 646 22.76 -1.29 -3.95
CA PRO A 646 23.84 -2.15 -4.37
C PRO A 646 24.58 -2.78 -3.18
N THR A 647 24.97 -4.03 -3.36
CA THR A 647 25.72 -4.82 -2.37
C THR A 647 27.12 -5.20 -2.90
N PRO A 648 28.13 -5.33 -2.02
CA PRO A 648 29.46 -5.78 -2.43
C PRO A 648 29.40 -7.13 -3.17
N GLY A 649 29.94 -7.17 -4.39
CA GLY A 649 29.88 -8.34 -5.27
C GLY A 649 28.92 -8.17 -6.45
N ASP A 650 28.04 -7.17 -6.42
CA ASP A 650 27.21 -6.82 -7.56
C ASP A 650 28.08 -6.28 -8.70
N GLY A 651 28.06 -6.94 -9.87
CA GLY A 651 28.82 -6.59 -11.07
C GLY A 651 28.37 -5.30 -11.79
N GLY A 652 27.85 -4.34 -11.03
CA GLY A 652 27.22 -3.12 -11.53
C GLY A 652 25.71 -3.20 -11.68
N PHE A 653 25.04 -3.98 -10.82
CA PHE A 653 23.61 -3.79 -10.55
C PHE A 653 23.45 -2.42 -9.86
N PRO A 654 22.47 -1.59 -10.26
CA PRO A 654 21.21 -1.87 -10.91
C PRO A 654 21.12 -1.44 -12.39
N ARG A 655 19.92 -1.62 -12.93
CA ARG A 655 19.52 -1.04 -14.22
C ARG A 655 19.66 0.49 -14.14
N ASP A 656 20.43 1.03 -15.06
CA ASP A 656 20.55 2.47 -15.31
C ASP A 656 19.27 2.96 -16.02
N PRO A 657 18.73 4.17 -15.75
CA PRO A 657 17.49 4.68 -16.37
C PRO A 657 17.51 4.66 -17.91
#